data_AF-A0A9N8H2S5-F1
#
_entry.id   AF-A0A9N8H2S5-F1
#
_cell.length_a   1.000
_cell.length_b   1.000
_cell.length_c   1.000
_cell.angle_alpha   90.00
_cell.angle_beta   90.00
_cell.angle_gamma   90.00
#
_symmetry.space_group_name_H-M   'P 1'
#
loop_
_entity.id
_entity.type
_entity.pdbx_description
1 polymer ?
#
loop_
_entity_poly.entity_id
_entity_poly.type
_entity_poly.pdbx_seq_one_letter_code
_entity_poly.pdbx_strand_id
1 'polypeptide(L)'
;MNPWNVCGPYCVLDWSTDAEGYLCGDRIEYLIEQRNYASSKACRTVAKSQFPHICGNCDPDAEKPIEPAEGILAPKIAPFCGCDSCDSNVWDTIAGLYSCGSRIGYLLEQHANVYTNEQEACRRVGGEEFPQECGACNPDSCTRGGSGFNHQGDDGQPRPRPRPQMQPEQEPTEEEEPQEQVEDEEEPPPEDPEEQEPQETTPEETPQESLERPTLQGPPPDNSSLQQEEAVETEEETSLHSPPMELYCYPPFEERTIYNNVFGNYWVEVKEGDKCGPSDNLFTKEAVSVSNDLSELTLTMGRQPDGRWSGSEVRILLPEPNDYYDYGTYRFSVKTIEVRDTVTNTIVSNRLPISVILGLFTWDDTQDFSKRAEENWMHEVDVEISQWNIPNNEDVQFLVQPPGSPQKYRFYSGSSPTVPAYKQAPNTYEFDWNPAEITWSSSAGGGQTFTYSTQDALDSGQPDYTQCMPANVEVRINLWHLFGSSPPAGLEDTHEVRVVIDDFYYEPSGIQAVPDGGVCSKDCHCGGPPFVCINNRCTEGNENIAASASGAATEESSWGQRHPGAVTGILMMLILALLIIGLVVYRRRAEKREAHDSFDSDNENDWDVADEEEVELELAMNKTLKTSNGLQKPSEDVGSFMAIYPTSTMTLPSDDESEESGPAPPPNGSDRYAMRRVRIVE
;
A
#
# COMPACT_ATOMS: atom_id res chain seq x y z
N MET A 1 -15.52 11.09 24.16
CA MET A 1 -16.05 9.75 24.50
C MET A 1 -15.53 8.80 23.43
N ASN A 2 -14.98 7.64 23.80
CA ASN A 2 -14.49 6.68 22.81
C ASN A 2 -15.63 6.28 21.84
N PRO A 3 -15.40 6.30 20.52
CA PRO A 3 -16.46 6.12 19.53
C PRO A 3 -17.15 4.75 19.62
N TRP A 4 -16.45 3.70 20.09
CA TRP A 4 -17.04 2.39 20.35
C TRP A 4 -18.18 2.40 21.38
N ASN A 5 -18.18 3.30 22.36
CA ASN A 5 -19.29 3.39 23.34
C ASN A 5 -20.62 3.80 22.69
N VAL A 6 -20.58 4.40 21.49
CA VAL A 6 -21.78 4.82 20.76
C VAL A 6 -22.30 3.74 19.81
N CYS A 7 -21.43 2.82 19.36
CA CYS A 7 -21.79 1.70 18.49
C CYS A 7 -22.29 0.46 19.26
N GLY A 8 -22.42 0.57 20.58
CA GLY A 8 -22.84 -0.52 21.46
C GLY A 8 -21.65 -1.31 22.03
N PRO A 9 -21.84 -1.97 23.18
CA PRO A 9 -20.74 -2.62 23.92
C PRO A 9 -20.10 -3.80 23.18
N TYR A 10 -20.78 -4.33 22.16
CA TYR A 10 -20.31 -5.48 21.37
C TYR A 10 -19.40 -5.08 20.21
N CYS A 11 -19.41 -3.81 19.82
CA CYS A 11 -18.56 -3.30 18.75
C CYS A 11 -17.07 -3.39 19.08
N VAL A 12 -16.70 -3.51 20.37
CA VAL A 12 -15.29 -3.62 20.80
C VAL A 12 -14.59 -4.85 20.22
N LEU A 13 -15.32 -5.96 20.02
CA LEU A 13 -14.74 -7.19 19.47
C LEU A 13 -14.49 -7.10 17.96
N ASP A 14 -15.37 -6.39 17.26
CA ASP A 14 -15.28 -6.26 15.80
C ASP A 14 -14.53 -4.99 15.38
N TRP A 15 -14.19 -4.09 16.31
CA TRP A 15 -13.64 -2.76 15.99
C TRP A 15 -12.39 -2.83 15.10
N SER A 16 -11.51 -3.78 15.37
CA SER A 16 -10.27 -4.01 14.62
C SER A 16 -10.39 -5.16 13.61
N THR A 17 -11.61 -5.57 13.25
CA THR A 17 -11.82 -6.59 12.22
C THR A 17 -11.75 -5.94 10.85
N ASP A 18 -10.94 -6.53 9.98
CA ASP A 18 -10.80 -6.09 8.58
C ASP A 18 -12.04 -6.46 7.77
N ALA A 19 -12.69 -5.45 7.20
CA ALA A 19 -13.85 -5.52 6.34
C ALA A 19 -13.50 -4.98 4.96
N GLU A 20 -13.00 -5.87 4.11
CA GLU A 20 -12.63 -5.58 2.71
C GLU A 20 -11.56 -4.49 2.57
N GLY A 21 -10.52 -4.53 3.42
CA GLY A 21 -9.40 -3.59 3.39
C GLY A 21 -9.59 -2.37 4.29
N TYR A 22 -10.63 -2.36 5.13
CA TYR A 22 -10.87 -1.32 6.13
C TYR A 22 -11.19 -1.98 7.47
N LEU A 23 -10.56 -1.53 8.56
CA LEU A 23 -11.03 -1.92 9.88
C LEU A 23 -12.44 -1.36 10.11
N CYS A 24 -13.35 -2.15 10.69
CA CYS A 24 -14.72 -1.72 10.99
C CYS A 24 -14.73 -0.38 11.74
N GLY A 25 -13.81 -0.20 12.68
CA GLY A 25 -13.60 1.04 13.42
C GLY A 25 -13.19 2.22 12.55
N ASP A 26 -12.14 2.06 11.74
CA ASP A 26 -11.61 3.11 10.87
C ASP A 26 -12.68 3.58 9.87
N ARG A 27 -13.49 2.65 9.35
CA ARG A 27 -14.60 3.00 8.46
C ARG A 27 -15.69 3.79 9.18
N ILE A 28 -16.02 3.43 10.42
CA ILE A 28 -17.00 4.16 11.24
C ILE A 28 -16.47 5.56 11.55
N GLU A 29 -15.21 5.70 11.94
CA GLU A 29 -14.56 6.98 12.21
C GLU A 29 -14.53 7.87 10.97
N TYR A 30 -14.15 7.32 9.81
CA TYR A 30 -14.21 8.03 8.53
C TYR A 30 -15.61 8.59 8.25
N LEU A 31 -16.69 7.82 8.45
CA LEU A 31 -18.05 8.33 8.23
C LEU A 31 -18.43 9.43 9.23
N ILE A 32 -17.94 9.36 10.47
CA ILE A 32 -18.17 10.40 11.47
C ILE A 32 -17.44 11.68 11.08
N GLU A 33 -16.15 11.59 10.81
CA GLU A 33 -15.28 12.75 10.63
C GLU A 33 -15.43 13.36 9.24
N GLN A 34 -15.41 12.54 8.19
CA GLN A 34 -15.33 13.01 6.80
C GLN A 34 -16.72 13.20 6.18
N ARG A 35 -17.72 12.44 6.63
CA ARG A 35 -19.10 12.56 6.13
C ARG A 35 -20.03 13.26 7.11
N ASN A 36 -19.52 13.69 8.26
CA ASN A 36 -20.28 14.35 9.33
C ASN A 36 -21.52 13.52 9.75
N TYR A 37 -21.38 12.19 9.78
CA TYR A 37 -22.46 11.33 10.26
C TYR A 37 -22.50 11.39 11.78
N ALA A 38 -23.71 11.46 12.35
CA ALA A 38 -23.88 11.17 13.76
C ALA A 38 -23.34 9.74 14.03
N SER A 39 -22.61 9.54 15.12
CA SER A 39 -21.90 8.27 15.38
C SER A 39 -22.83 7.05 15.26
N SER A 40 -24.04 7.08 15.83
CA SER A 40 -25.00 5.98 15.69
C SER A 40 -25.47 5.70 14.26
N LYS A 41 -25.48 6.72 13.38
CA LYS A 41 -25.75 6.55 11.94
C LYS A 41 -24.55 5.92 11.24
N ALA A 42 -23.32 6.33 11.57
CA ALA A 42 -22.10 5.72 11.03
C ALA A 42 -22.02 4.22 11.41
N CYS A 43 -22.20 3.90 12.69
CA CYS A 43 -22.21 2.52 13.18
C CYS A 43 -23.24 1.66 12.42
N ARG A 44 -24.50 2.12 12.28
CA ARG A 44 -25.53 1.43 11.48
C ARG A 44 -25.17 1.29 10.01
N THR A 45 -24.58 2.33 9.41
CA THR A 45 -24.24 2.29 7.99
C THR A 45 -23.20 1.20 7.73
N VAL A 46 -22.17 1.14 8.57
CA VAL A 46 -21.14 0.10 8.49
C VAL A 46 -21.72 -1.27 8.83
N ALA A 47 -22.37 -1.41 9.99
CA ALA A 47 -22.82 -2.69 10.53
C ALA A 47 -24.09 -3.27 9.87
N LYS A 48 -24.90 -2.49 9.16
CA LYS A 48 -26.12 -2.99 8.49
C LYS A 48 -26.08 -2.90 6.97
N SER A 49 -25.32 -1.97 6.42
CA SER A 49 -25.40 -1.64 4.98
C SER A 49 -24.12 -1.96 4.23
N GLN A 50 -22.96 -1.60 4.78
CA GLN A 50 -21.67 -1.82 4.10
C GLN A 50 -21.13 -3.22 4.38
N PHE A 51 -21.04 -3.60 5.65
CA PHE A 51 -20.38 -4.85 6.07
C PHE A 51 -21.20 -5.60 7.13
N PRO A 52 -22.44 -6.02 6.83
CA PRO A 52 -23.32 -6.63 7.83
C PRO A 52 -22.82 -7.96 8.40
N HIS A 53 -21.99 -8.68 7.65
CA HIS A 53 -21.45 -9.97 8.08
C HIS A 53 -20.16 -9.85 8.89
N ILE A 54 -19.41 -8.76 8.71
CA ILE A 54 -18.08 -8.57 9.31
C ILE A 54 -18.15 -7.61 10.48
N CYS A 55 -18.86 -6.49 10.32
CA CYS A 55 -19.00 -5.45 11.33
C CYS A 55 -20.37 -5.47 12.02
N GLY A 56 -21.11 -6.58 11.92
CA GLY A 56 -22.50 -6.67 12.38
C GLY A 56 -22.67 -6.38 13.87
N ASN A 57 -21.69 -6.70 14.74
CA ASN A 57 -21.80 -6.43 16.17
C ASN A 57 -21.62 -4.93 16.52
N CYS A 58 -21.28 -4.10 15.54
CA CYS A 58 -21.22 -2.64 15.69
C CYS A 58 -22.55 -1.94 15.46
N ASP A 59 -23.64 -2.65 15.21
CA ASP A 59 -24.96 -2.05 15.13
C ASP A 59 -25.50 -1.68 16.53
N PRO A 60 -25.71 -0.39 16.85
CA PRO A 60 -26.17 0.03 18.17
C PRO A 60 -27.61 -0.43 18.49
N ASP A 61 -28.36 -0.86 17.47
CA ASP A 61 -29.71 -1.41 17.65
C ASP A 61 -29.73 -2.95 17.63
N ALA A 62 -28.56 -3.61 17.53
CA ALA A 62 -28.50 -5.06 17.63
C ALA A 62 -29.00 -5.49 19.01
N GLU A 63 -30.05 -6.32 19.03
CA GLU A 63 -30.45 -6.99 20.25
C GLU A 63 -29.27 -7.82 20.76
N LYS A 64 -29.03 -7.77 22.07
CA LYS A 64 -27.96 -8.48 22.79
C LYS A 64 -27.69 -9.84 22.09
N PRO A 65 -26.45 -10.15 21.66
CA PRO A 65 -26.14 -11.45 21.09
C PRO A 65 -26.70 -12.51 22.03
N ILE A 66 -27.61 -13.33 21.51
CA ILE A 66 -28.23 -14.40 22.29
C ILE A 66 -27.07 -15.30 22.70
N GLU A 67 -26.65 -15.23 23.97
CA GLU A 67 -25.69 -16.17 24.51
C GLU A 67 -26.22 -17.57 24.18
N PRO A 68 -25.41 -18.43 23.52
CA PRO A 68 -25.88 -19.73 23.10
C PRO A 68 -26.32 -20.48 24.34
N ALA A 69 -27.63 -20.69 24.46
CA ALA A 69 -28.22 -21.46 25.54
C ALA A 69 -27.59 -22.85 25.50
N GLU A 70 -26.82 -23.19 26.53
CA GLU A 70 -26.30 -24.54 26.72
C GLU A 70 -27.46 -25.53 26.60
N GLY A 71 -27.45 -26.33 25.53
CA GLY A 71 -28.32 -27.50 25.40
C GLY A 71 -29.38 -27.49 24.30
N ILE A 72 -29.41 -26.51 23.38
CA ILE A 72 -30.16 -26.66 22.12
C ILE A 72 -29.15 -26.74 20.98
N LEU A 73 -29.16 -27.87 20.25
CA LEU A 73 -28.30 -28.09 19.07
C LEU A 73 -28.41 -26.87 18.16
N ALA A 74 -27.33 -26.09 18.10
CA ALA A 74 -27.22 -24.93 17.24
C ALA A 74 -27.64 -25.33 15.81
N PRO A 75 -28.37 -24.48 15.08
CA PRO A 75 -28.60 -24.72 13.66
C PRO A 75 -27.22 -24.92 13.02
N LYS A 76 -26.97 -26.12 12.50
CA LYS A 76 -25.72 -26.46 11.81
C LYS A 76 -25.58 -25.43 10.69
N ILE A 77 -24.70 -24.45 10.87
CA ILE A 77 -24.37 -23.45 9.85
C ILE A 77 -23.97 -24.27 8.62
N ALA A 78 -24.59 -23.97 7.49
CA ALA A 78 -24.30 -24.70 6.27
C ALA A 78 -22.80 -24.54 5.98
N PRO A 79 -22.06 -25.64 5.77
CA PRO A 79 -20.63 -25.56 5.51
C PRO A 79 -20.38 -24.77 4.23
N PHE A 80 -19.40 -23.86 4.27
CA PHE A 80 -18.97 -23.08 3.12
C PHE A 80 -18.53 -24.03 2.00
N CYS A 81 -18.78 -23.66 0.74
CA CYS A 81 -18.45 -24.48 -0.42
C CYS A 81 -19.08 -25.90 -0.43
N GLY A 82 -20.00 -26.21 0.48
CA GLY A 82 -20.51 -27.55 0.72
C GLY A 82 -19.51 -28.53 1.35
N CYS A 83 -18.42 -28.01 1.93
CA CYS A 83 -17.32 -28.77 2.52
C CYS A 83 -17.30 -28.62 4.05
N ASP A 84 -17.46 -29.71 4.81
CA ASP A 84 -17.36 -29.64 6.28
C ASP A 84 -15.96 -29.19 6.74
N SER A 85 -14.95 -29.36 5.88
CA SER A 85 -13.57 -28.90 6.11
C SER A 85 -13.33 -27.43 5.76
N CYS A 86 -14.27 -26.78 5.07
CA CYS A 86 -14.25 -25.34 4.84
C CYS A 86 -15.02 -24.68 5.99
N ASP A 87 -14.42 -24.66 7.16
CA ASP A 87 -14.97 -23.96 8.31
C ASP A 87 -14.62 -22.47 8.26
N SER A 88 -15.10 -21.70 9.24
CA SER A 88 -14.80 -20.27 9.31
C SER A 88 -13.29 -19.97 9.39
N ASN A 89 -12.49 -20.86 10.00
CA ASN A 89 -11.05 -20.63 10.10
C ASN A 89 -10.38 -20.72 8.72
N VAL A 90 -10.77 -21.72 7.91
CA VAL A 90 -10.27 -21.83 6.53
C VAL A 90 -10.84 -20.70 5.67
N TRP A 91 -12.12 -20.37 5.84
CA TRP A 91 -12.77 -19.27 5.12
C TRP A 91 -12.05 -17.93 5.35
N ASP A 92 -11.64 -17.66 6.59
CA ASP A 92 -10.96 -16.42 6.98
C ASP A 92 -9.44 -16.49 6.82
N THR A 93 -8.87 -17.63 6.38
CA THR A 93 -7.42 -17.77 6.16
C THR A 93 -6.97 -16.86 5.02
N ILE A 94 -5.96 -16.03 5.28
CA ILE A 94 -5.34 -15.16 4.27
C ILE A 94 -4.53 -16.01 3.29
N ALA A 95 -4.87 -15.88 2.01
CA ALA A 95 -4.20 -16.49 0.88
C ALA A 95 -3.81 -15.39 -0.13
N GLY A 96 -2.51 -15.06 -0.18
CA GLY A 96 -2.05 -13.87 -0.89
C GLY A 96 -2.45 -12.59 -0.15
N LEU A 97 -3.31 -11.78 -0.77
CA LEU A 97 -3.77 -10.48 -0.24
C LEU A 97 -5.22 -10.49 0.26
N TYR A 98 -5.91 -11.62 0.18
CA TYR A 98 -7.33 -11.75 0.54
C TYR A 98 -7.53 -12.99 1.40
N SER A 99 -8.60 -13.03 2.20
CA SER A 99 -9.04 -14.30 2.79
C SER A 99 -9.61 -15.22 1.70
N CYS A 100 -9.57 -16.54 1.93
CA CYS A 100 -10.19 -17.52 1.05
C CYS A 100 -11.65 -17.14 0.73
N GLY A 101 -12.40 -16.74 1.75
CA GLY A 101 -13.78 -16.31 1.67
C GLY A 101 -13.99 -15.03 0.86
N SER A 102 -13.18 -14.00 1.11
CA SER A 102 -13.25 -12.74 0.35
C SER A 102 -12.93 -12.96 -1.12
N ARG A 103 -11.94 -13.81 -1.45
CA ARG A 103 -11.62 -14.14 -2.84
C ARG A 103 -12.75 -14.94 -3.51
N ILE A 104 -13.34 -15.91 -2.82
CA ILE A 104 -14.51 -16.66 -3.30
C ILE A 104 -15.69 -15.71 -3.54
N GLY A 105 -15.97 -14.81 -2.59
CA GLY A 105 -17.01 -13.79 -2.69
C GLY A 105 -16.80 -12.88 -3.90
N TYR A 106 -15.58 -12.38 -4.09
CA TYR A 106 -15.22 -11.56 -5.26
C TYR A 106 -15.51 -12.27 -6.58
N LEU A 107 -15.16 -13.56 -6.72
CA LEU A 107 -15.45 -14.32 -7.94
C LEU A 107 -16.96 -14.46 -8.19
N LEU A 108 -17.75 -14.62 -7.13
CA LEU A 108 -19.21 -14.72 -7.23
C LEU A 108 -19.88 -13.40 -7.60
N GLU A 109 -19.32 -12.28 -7.15
CA GLU A 109 -19.89 -10.96 -7.39
C GLU A 109 -19.42 -10.35 -8.71
N GLN A 110 -18.12 -10.29 -8.92
CA GLN A 110 -17.51 -9.60 -10.07
C GLN A 110 -17.45 -10.47 -11.32
N HIS A 111 -17.52 -11.80 -11.16
CA HIS A 111 -17.43 -12.77 -12.25
C HIS A 111 -18.62 -13.75 -12.25
N ALA A 112 -19.81 -13.27 -11.85
CA ALA A 112 -21.04 -14.08 -11.79
C ALA A 112 -21.42 -14.78 -13.11
N ASN A 113 -20.95 -14.27 -14.26
CA ASN A 113 -21.13 -14.86 -15.58
C ASN A 113 -20.20 -16.06 -15.85
N VAL A 114 -19.10 -16.17 -15.13
CA VAL A 114 -18.11 -17.27 -15.23
C VAL A 114 -18.28 -18.26 -14.08
N TYR A 115 -18.49 -17.78 -12.85
CA TYR A 115 -18.70 -18.59 -11.66
C TYR A 115 -20.16 -18.49 -11.24
N THR A 116 -20.96 -19.42 -11.75
CA THR A 116 -22.42 -19.36 -11.62
C THR A 116 -22.94 -19.71 -10.22
N ASN A 117 -22.07 -20.27 -9.39
CA ASN A 117 -22.39 -20.70 -8.04
C ASN A 117 -21.13 -20.81 -7.17
N GLU A 118 -21.33 -20.82 -5.85
CA GLU A 118 -20.28 -20.87 -4.84
C GLU A 118 -19.29 -22.03 -5.05
N GLN A 119 -19.76 -23.22 -5.47
CA GLN A 119 -18.86 -24.37 -5.65
C GLN A 119 -17.86 -24.18 -6.80
N GLU A 120 -18.22 -23.48 -7.86
CA GLU A 120 -17.29 -23.16 -8.95
C GLU A 120 -16.21 -22.18 -8.49
N ALA A 121 -16.60 -21.13 -7.76
CA ALA A 121 -15.65 -20.19 -7.16
C ALA A 121 -14.73 -20.90 -6.15
N CYS A 122 -15.27 -21.76 -5.28
CA CYS A 122 -14.47 -22.53 -4.33
C CYS A 122 -13.52 -23.54 -5.00
N ARG A 123 -13.94 -24.16 -6.11
CA ARG A 123 -13.06 -25.04 -6.91
C ARG A 123 -11.90 -24.24 -7.50
N ARG A 124 -12.16 -23.03 -8.00
CA ARG A 124 -11.12 -22.15 -8.52
C ARG A 124 -10.16 -21.73 -7.41
N VAL A 125 -10.67 -21.18 -6.30
CA VAL A 125 -9.85 -20.66 -5.20
C VAL A 125 -9.12 -21.78 -4.47
N GLY A 126 -9.82 -22.80 -3.98
CA GLY A 126 -9.23 -23.90 -3.22
C GLY A 126 -8.58 -25.00 -4.06
N GLY A 127 -8.88 -25.08 -5.36
CA GLY A 127 -8.34 -26.13 -6.24
C GLY A 127 -7.22 -25.67 -7.15
N GLU A 128 -7.19 -24.38 -7.50
CA GLU A 128 -6.28 -23.86 -8.54
C GLU A 128 -5.47 -22.65 -8.07
N GLU A 129 -6.10 -21.64 -7.45
CA GLU A 129 -5.40 -20.40 -7.06
C GLU A 129 -4.58 -20.58 -5.77
N PHE A 130 -5.18 -21.13 -4.72
CA PHE A 130 -4.60 -21.24 -3.38
C PHE A 130 -4.84 -22.63 -2.75
N PRO A 131 -4.32 -23.72 -3.34
CA PRO A 131 -4.60 -25.07 -2.87
C PRO A 131 -3.99 -25.40 -1.51
N GLN A 132 -2.99 -24.67 -1.03
CA GLN A 132 -2.38 -24.92 0.29
C GLN A 132 -3.18 -24.26 1.41
N GLU A 133 -3.56 -23.00 1.21
CA GLU A 133 -4.27 -22.16 2.18
C GLU A 133 -5.77 -22.45 2.17
N CYS A 134 -6.36 -22.52 0.97
CA CYS A 134 -7.80 -22.66 0.76
C CYS A 134 -8.21 -24.07 0.33
N GLY A 135 -7.28 -25.04 0.30
CA GLY A 135 -7.51 -26.40 -0.20
C GLY A 135 -8.69 -27.12 0.44
N ALA A 136 -8.93 -26.86 1.73
CA ALA A 136 -10.04 -27.48 2.46
C ALA A 136 -11.44 -26.97 2.02
N CYS A 137 -11.48 -25.89 1.24
CA CYS A 137 -12.66 -25.35 0.59
C CYS A 137 -12.94 -25.91 -0.81
N ASN A 138 -12.03 -26.72 -1.37
CA ASN A 138 -12.26 -27.31 -2.69
C ASN A 138 -13.31 -28.46 -2.63
N PRO A 139 -14.48 -28.30 -3.28
CA PRO A 139 -15.58 -29.29 -3.25
C PRO A 139 -15.26 -30.64 -3.90
N ASP A 140 -14.20 -30.71 -4.70
CA ASP A 140 -13.78 -31.95 -5.37
C ASP A 140 -12.83 -32.80 -4.50
N SER A 141 -12.29 -32.22 -3.42
CA SER A 141 -11.30 -32.88 -2.54
C SER A 141 -11.74 -33.02 -1.08
N CYS A 142 -12.77 -32.27 -0.65
CA CYS A 142 -13.24 -32.23 0.73
C CYS A 142 -14.22 -33.37 1.08
N THR A 143 -14.32 -33.70 2.36
CA THR A 143 -15.41 -34.55 2.88
C THR A 143 -16.70 -33.75 3.00
N ARG A 144 -17.70 -34.05 2.17
CA ARG A 144 -19.04 -33.45 2.28
C ARG A 144 -19.73 -33.89 3.57
N GLY A 145 -20.24 -32.94 4.34
CA GLY A 145 -21.05 -33.21 5.51
C GLY A 145 -22.36 -33.89 5.15
N GLY A 146 -22.44 -35.18 5.44
CA GLY A 146 -23.52 -36.05 4.98
C GLY A 146 -24.93 -35.58 5.38
N SER A 147 -25.82 -35.55 4.40
CA SER A 147 -27.11 -36.22 4.56
C SER A 147 -27.08 -37.45 3.65
N GLY A 148 -27.34 -38.63 4.23
CA GLY A 148 -27.31 -39.89 3.51
C GLY A 148 -28.42 -39.96 2.46
N PHE A 149 -28.08 -39.68 1.20
CA PHE A 149 -28.75 -40.29 0.06
C PHE A 149 -27.88 -41.43 -0.44
N ASN A 150 -28.35 -42.65 -0.20
CA ASN A 150 -27.85 -43.87 -0.83
C ASN A 150 -27.93 -43.71 -2.36
N HIS A 151 -26.82 -43.39 -3.01
CA HIS A 151 -26.58 -43.85 -4.37
C HIS A 151 -25.77 -45.13 -4.29
N GLN A 152 -26.48 -46.25 -4.05
CA GLN A 152 -25.99 -47.54 -4.48
C GLN A 152 -26.23 -47.67 -5.98
N GLY A 153 -25.13 -47.87 -6.71
CA GLY A 153 -25.12 -48.52 -8.02
C GLY A 153 -24.93 -47.59 -9.21
N ASP A 154 -23.68 -47.25 -9.52
CA ASP A 154 -23.16 -47.52 -10.86
C ASP A 154 -21.64 -47.68 -10.82
N ASP A 155 -21.17 -48.93 -10.88
CA ASP A 155 -19.78 -49.30 -11.13
C ASP A 155 -19.45 -48.98 -12.60
N GLY A 156 -19.23 -47.70 -12.87
CA GLY A 156 -18.67 -47.21 -14.12
C GLY A 156 -17.23 -46.78 -13.90
N GLN A 157 -16.28 -47.71 -13.91
CA GLN A 157 -14.86 -47.37 -14.04
C GLN A 157 -14.68 -46.42 -15.24
N PRO A 158 -14.14 -45.20 -15.08
CA PRO A 158 -13.66 -44.44 -16.21
C PRO A 158 -12.45 -45.20 -16.76
N ARG A 159 -12.60 -45.73 -17.97
CA ARG A 159 -11.46 -46.15 -18.78
C ARG A 159 -10.46 -44.98 -18.82
N PRO A 160 -9.15 -45.23 -18.68
CA PRO A 160 -8.16 -44.19 -18.91
C PRO A 160 -8.36 -43.68 -20.32
N ARG A 161 -8.72 -42.40 -20.47
CA ARG A 161 -8.56 -41.73 -21.76
C ARG A 161 -7.06 -41.73 -22.05
N PRO A 162 -6.63 -42.14 -23.25
CA PRO A 162 -5.23 -42.01 -23.60
C PRO A 162 -4.84 -40.54 -23.45
N ARG A 163 -3.73 -40.30 -22.74
CA ARG A 163 -3.02 -39.02 -22.81
C ARG A 163 -2.97 -38.61 -24.29
N PRO A 164 -3.33 -37.37 -24.64
CA PRO A 164 -2.85 -36.79 -25.89
C PRO A 164 -1.32 -36.92 -25.83
N GLN A 165 -0.75 -37.80 -26.66
CA GLN A 165 0.67 -37.71 -26.94
C GLN A 165 0.82 -36.36 -27.63
N MET A 166 1.51 -35.43 -26.96
CA MET A 166 2.15 -34.32 -27.66
C MET A 166 3.01 -34.95 -28.75
N GLN A 167 2.54 -34.86 -29.99
CA GLN A 167 3.41 -35.02 -31.13
C GLN A 167 4.48 -33.93 -31.01
N PRO A 168 5.75 -34.23 -31.32
CA PRO A 168 6.77 -33.20 -31.38
C PRO A 168 6.29 -32.15 -32.39
N GLU A 169 6.17 -30.93 -31.89
CA GLU A 169 5.95 -29.74 -32.70
C GLU A 169 7.07 -29.71 -33.73
N GLN A 170 6.70 -29.93 -34.99
CA GLN A 170 7.62 -29.77 -36.11
C GLN A 170 7.92 -28.28 -36.20
N GLU A 171 9.22 -27.96 -36.21
CA GLU A 171 9.73 -26.63 -36.53
C GLU A 171 8.99 -26.08 -37.76
N PRO A 172 8.61 -24.78 -37.75
CA PRO A 172 8.03 -24.16 -38.91
C PRO A 172 9.06 -24.21 -40.04
N THR A 173 8.73 -24.94 -41.10
CA THR A 173 9.39 -24.88 -42.40
C THR A 173 9.49 -23.42 -42.84
N GLU A 174 10.73 -22.96 -43.07
CA GLU A 174 11.06 -21.74 -43.79
C GLU A 174 10.17 -21.64 -45.04
N GLU A 175 9.35 -20.60 -45.07
CA GLU A 175 8.65 -20.16 -46.27
C GLU A 175 9.67 -19.45 -47.16
N GLU A 176 9.91 -20.01 -48.35
CA GLU A 176 10.83 -19.48 -49.34
C GLU A 176 10.45 -18.03 -49.71
N GLU A 177 11.33 -17.08 -49.38
CA GLU A 177 11.32 -15.74 -49.97
C GLU A 177 11.58 -15.83 -51.49
N PRO A 178 10.91 -15.01 -52.31
CA PRO A 178 11.17 -14.97 -53.74
C PRO A 178 12.54 -14.35 -54.00
N GLN A 179 13.39 -15.08 -54.74
CA GLN A 179 14.66 -14.60 -55.25
C GLN A 179 14.47 -13.33 -56.08
N GLU A 180 14.82 -12.19 -55.49
CA GLU A 180 15.01 -10.93 -56.21
C GLU A 180 16.41 -10.91 -56.82
N GLN A 181 16.47 -10.46 -58.07
CA GLN A 181 17.59 -10.59 -58.97
C GLN A 181 18.74 -9.66 -58.55
N VAL A 182 19.91 -10.24 -58.36
CA VAL A 182 21.18 -9.51 -58.20
C VAL A 182 21.53 -8.92 -59.58
N GLU A 183 21.35 -7.61 -59.74
CA GLU A 183 22.03 -6.84 -60.78
C GLU A 183 23.40 -6.38 -60.24
N ASP A 184 24.43 -6.72 -60.99
CA ASP A 184 25.82 -6.32 -60.79
C ASP A 184 25.96 -4.79 -60.81
N GLU A 185 26.49 -4.19 -59.74
CA GLU A 185 27.09 -2.86 -59.79
C GLU A 185 28.55 -2.89 -59.28
N GLU A 186 29.39 -2.20 -60.05
CA GLU A 186 30.85 -2.22 -60.04
C GLU A 186 31.48 -1.58 -58.79
N GLU A 187 32.54 -2.22 -58.26
CA GLU A 187 33.46 -1.63 -57.28
C GLU A 187 34.38 -0.55 -57.91
N PRO A 188 34.58 0.61 -57.25
CA PRO A 188 35.76 1.45 -57.44
C PRO A 188 36.84 1.20 -56.34
N PRO A 189 38.12 1.54 -56.62
CA PRO A 189 39.30 1.00 -55.94
C PRO A 189 39.64 1.70 -54.61
N PRO A 190 40.53 1.12 -53.77
CA PRO A 190 40.88 1.67 -52.47
C PRO A 190 41.89 2.82 -52.58
N GLU A 191 41.61 3.93 -51.90
CA GLU A 191 42.58 4.99 -51.58
C GLU A 191 43.03 4.87 -50.12
N ASP A 192 44.35 4.75 -49.97
CA ASP A 192 45.14 4.97 -48.75
C ASP A 192 45.18 6.48 -48.47
N PRO A 193 45.16 6.95 -47.20
CA PRO A 193 46.43 7.47 -46.67
C PRO A 193 46.64 7.36 -45.14
N GLU A 194 47.87 6.96 -44.79
CA GLU A 194 48.86 7.78 -44.07
C GLU A 194 48.49 8.34 -42.68
N GLU A 195 48.84 7.56 -41.65
CA GLU A 195 49.68 7.90 -40.48
C GLU A 195 49.76 9.38 -40.03
N GLN A 196 49.26 9.70 -38.83
CA GLN A 196 49.91 10.61 -37.87
C GLN A 196 49.29 10.59 -36.45
N GLU A 197 50.15 10.39 -35.45
CA GLU A 197 49.91 10.47 -34.00
C GLU A 197 49.58 11.90 -33.53
N PRO A 198 48.84 12.09 -32.42
CA PRO A 198 48.87 13.33 -31.65
C PRO A 198 49.74 13.20 -30.39
N GLN A 199 50.75 14.08 -30.30
CA GLN A 199 51.60 14.30 -29.13
C GLN A 199 50.90 15.13 -28.04
N GLU A 200 51.25 14.82 -26.79
CA GLU A 200 51.00 15.62 -25.58
C GLU A 200 51.57 17.04 -25.68
N THR A 201 50.82 18.04 -25.21
CA THR A 201 51.38 19.30 -24.71
C THR A 201 50.68 19.74 -23.43
N THR A 202 51.50 20.00 -22.41
CA THR A 202 51.18 20.58 -21.09
C THR A 202 51.09 22.12 -21.15
N PRO A 203 50.60 22.81 -20.09
CA PRO A 203 49.96 24.12 -20.18
C PRO A 203 50.90 25.32 -19.96
N GLU A 204 50.54 26.46 -20.55
CA GLU A 204 51.19 27.77 -20.33
C GLU A 204 50.17 28.82 -19.89
N GLU A 205 50.64 29.70 -19.00
CA GLU A 205 49.93 30.68 -18.17
C GLU A 205 49.19 31.78 -18.96
N THR A 206 48.06 32.26 -18.41
CA THR A 206 47.40 33.50 -18.85
C THR A 206 47.41 34.55 -17.72
N PRO A 207 47.70 35.84 -18.01
CA PRO A 207 47.89 36.86 -16.97
C PRO A 207 46.61 37.59 -16.58
N GLN A 208 46.59 38.05 -15.33
CA GLN A 208 45.61 38.99 -14.76
C GLN A 208 45.65 40.35 -15.47
N GLU A 209 44.49 40.89 -15.82
CA GLU A 209 44.35 42.32 -16.13
C GLU A 209 43.08 42.90 -15.49
N SER A 210 43.30 43.96 -14.72
CA SER A 210 42.37 44.75 -13.92
C SER A 210 41.60 45.76 -14.77
N LEU A 211 40.28 45.82 -14.65
CA LEU A 211 39.45 46.88 -15.24
C LEU A 211 39.07 47.93 -14.20
N GLU A 212 39.64 49.12 -14.39
CA GLU A 212 39.35 50.34 -13.65
C GLU A 212 38.05 51.02 -14.12
N ARG A 213 37.40 51.66 -13.14
CA ARG A 213 36.17 52.44 -13.18
C ARG A 213 36.42 53.85 -13.77
N PRO A 214 35.60 54.39 -14.67
CA PRO A 214 35.64 55.80 -15.03
C PRO A 214 34.60 56.62 -14.25
N THR A 215 35.11 57.62 -13.54
CA THR A 215 34.36 58.70 -12.88
C THR A 215 34.09 59.80 -13.91
N LEU A 216 32.83 60.20 -14.12
CA LEU A 216 32.48 61.40 -14.89
C LEU A 216 31.56 62.31 -14.05
N GLN A 217 32.13 63.46 -13.67
CA GLN A 217 31.44 64.59 -13.04
C GLN A 217 30.79 65.46 -14.13
N GLY A 218 29.54 65.87 -13.89
CA GLY A 218 28.84 66.92 -14.64
C GLY A 218 27.92 67.73 -13.70
N PRO A 219 27.74 69.05 -13.92
CA PRO A 219 27.18 70.00 -12.96
C PRO A 219 25.63 70.04 -12.93
N PRO A 220 25.01 70.66 -11.91
CA PRO A 220 23.57 70.59 -11.70
C PRO A 220 22.81 71.71 -12.46
N PRO A 221 21.55 71.47 -12.82
CA PRO A 221 20.58 72.53 -12.94
C PRO A 221 19.47 72.42 -11.87
N ASP A 222 19.08 73.61 -11.44
CA ASP A 222 18.08 73.95 -10.45
C ASP A 222 16.64 73.56 -10.87
N ASN A 223 15.92 73.01 -9.89
CA ASN A 223 14.57 73.36 -9.43
C ASN A 223 13.45 73.60 -10.47
N SER A 224 12.38 72.79 -10.39
CA SER A 224 10.99 73.25 -10.25
C SER A 224 9.96 72.26 -10.83
N SER A 225 9.08 71.79 -9.93
CA SER A 225 7.65 71.60 -10.16
C SER A 225 7.14 70.29 -10.80
N LEU A 226 6.21 69.70 -10.04
CA LEU A 226 5.02 68.91 -10.42
C LEU A 226 5.01 67.41 -10.07
N GLN A 227 4.03 67.15 -9.20
CA GLN A 227 3.19 65.95 -9.04
C GLN A 227 3.74 64.83 -8.15
N GLN A 228 3.32 64.91 -6.88
CA GLN A 228 3.05 63.76 -6.04
C GLN A 228 2.02 62.88 -6.76
N GLU A 229 2.46 61.77 -7.33
CA GLU A 229 1.64 60.57 -7.44
C GLU A 229 1.93 59.76 -6.17
N GLU A 230 0.89 59.58 -5.35
CA GLU A 230 0.88 58.62 -4.25
C GLU A 230 1.13 57.24 -4.84
N ALA A 231 2.34 56.72 -4.63
CA ALA A 231 2.60 55.29 -4.77
C ALA A 231 1.77 54.59 -3.68
N VAL A 232 0.64 54.02 -4.09
CA VAL A 232 -0.05 52.98 -3.34
C VAL A 232 0.89 51.78 -3.38
N GLU A 233 1.70 51.63 -2.33
CA GLU A 233 2.29 50.34 -1.99
C GLU A 233 1.14 49.37 -1.75
N THR A 234 0.84 48.57 -2.78
CA THR A 234 0.11 47.32 -2.63
C THR A 234 1.03 46.33 -1.94
N GLU A 235 1.12 46.46 -0.61
CA GLU A 235 1.46 45.33 0.23
C GLU A 235 0.31 44.32 0.19
N GLU A 236 0.68 43.04 0.24
CA GLU A 236 -0.18 41.88 0.50
C GLU A 236 -1.13 41.40 -0.61
N GLU A 237 -0.55 40.67 -1.56
CA GLU A 237 -1.11 39.34 -1.89
C GLU A 237 -0.02 38.35 -2.35
N THR A 238 1.08 38.27 -1.59
CA THR A 238 1.88 37.02 -1.53
C THR A 238 1.15 36.03 -0.61
N SER A 239 -0.08 35.67 -0.96
CA SER A 239 -0.69 34.41 -0.54
C SER A 239 -0.09 33.28 -1.40
N LEU A 240 1.25 33.22 -1.41
CA LEU A 240 2.01 32.18 -2.07
C LEU A 240 1.80 30.94 -1.20
N HIS A 241 1.07 29.96 -1.75
CA HIS A 241 0.83 28.61 -1.23
C HIS A 241 1.56 28.35 0.09
N SER A 242 0.90 28.64 1.22
CA SER A 242 1.38 28.07 2.48
C SER A 242 1.42 26.57 2.25
N PRO A 243 2.59 25.91 2.35
CA PRO A 243 2.67 24.47 2.17
C PRO A 243 1.59 23.84 3.06
N PRO A 244 0.89 22.80 2.60
CA PRO A 244 -0.18 22.19 3.37
C PRO A 244 0.32 21.95 4.80
N MET A 245 -0.31 22.65 5.76
CA MET A 245 0.21 22.78 7.13
C MET A 245 0.39 21.43 7.81
N GLU A 246 -0.31 20.39 7.34
CA GLU A 246 -0.23 19.04 7.85
C GLU A 246 0.01 18.08 6.68
N LEU A 247 1.18 17.46 6.67
CA LEU A 247 1.45 16.32 5.82
C LEU A 247 1.35 15.05 6.65
N TYR A 248 0.79 14.01 6.06
CA TYR A 248 0.69 12.71 6.70
C TYR A 248 2.07 12.24 7.18
N CYS A 249 2.23 12.09 8.49
CA CYS A 249 3.46 11.64 9.19
C CYS A 249 4.67 12.58 9.16
N TYR A 250 4.50 13.83 8.78
CA TYR A 250 5.57 14.79 8.96
C TYR A 250 5.24 15.68 10.15
N PRO A 251 6.24 16.06 10.95
CA PRO A 251 6.01 17.08 11.95
C PRO A 251 5.60 18.40 11.27
N PRO A 252 5.08 19.38 12.04
CA PRO A 252 4.84 20.73 11.53
C PRO A 252 6.07 21.24 10.77
N PHE A 253 5.88 21.99 9.69
CA PHE A 253 6.97 22.40 8.78
C PHE A 253 8.20 22.96 9.52
N GLU A 254 7.99 23.80 10.53
CA GLU A 254 9.06 24.44 11.31
C GLU A 254 9.85 23.48 12.23
N GLU A 255 9.34 22.27 12.43
CA GLU A 255 9.97 21.22 13.23
C GLU A 255 10.60 20.13 12.35
N ARG A 256 10.45 20.20 11.02
CA ARG A 256 10.96 19.17 10.11
C ARG A 256 12.48 19.20 10.03
N THR A 257 13.05 18.00 9.99
CA THR A 257 14.43 17.83 9.57
C THR A 257 14.50 17.93 8.04
N ILE A 258 15.19 18.97 7.56
CA ILE A 258 15.33 19.27 6.12
C ILE A 258 16.82 19.32 5.76
N TYR A 259 17.22 18.57 4.74
CA TYR A 259 18.53 18.65 4.11
C TYR A 259 18.38 19.32 2.75
N ASN A 260 19.15 20.38 2.51
CA ASN A 260 19.14 21.11 1.24
C ASN A 260 20.30 20.64 0.36
N ASN A 261 20.13 20.68 -0.96
CA ASN A 261 21.18 20.40 -1.94
C ASN A 261 21.72 18.96 -1.88
N VAL A 262 20.87 18.01 -1.49
CA VAL A 262 21.18 16.57 -1.56
C VAL A 262 21.20 16.16 -3.02
N PHE A 263 22.18 15.34 -3.40
CA PHE A 263 22.46 14.96 -4.80
C PHE A 263 22.66 16.16 -5.73
N GLY A 264 23.07 17.31 -5.17
CA GLY A 264 23.44 18.50 -5.93
C GLY A 264 22.33 19.55 -6.09
N ASN A 265 21.05 19.21 -5.96
CA ASN A 265 19.96 20.18 -6.15
C ASN A 265 18.63 19.86 -5.44
N TYR A 266 18.44 18.70 -4.81
CA TYR A 266 17.16 18.37 -4.18
C TYR A 266 17.08 18.78 -2.72
N TRP A 267 15.86 19.02 -2.25
CA TRP A 267 15.57 19.09 -0.82
C TRP A 267 15.07 17.73 -0.34
N VAL A 268 15.52 17.30 0.83
CA VAL A 268 15.12 16.04 1.44
C VAL A 268 14.52 16.34 2.80
N GLU A 269 13.24 16.01 2.97
CA GLU A 269 12.57 16.14 4.27
C GLU A 269 12.33 14.76 4.90
N VAL A 270 12.58 14.67 6.20
CA VAL A 270 12.49 13.42 6.95
C VAL A 270 11.12 13.25 7.57
N LYS A 271 10.57 12.05 7.45
CA LYS A 271 9.34 11.62 8.13
C LYS A 271 9.64 11.28 9.58
N GLU A 272 8.82 11.76 10.52
CA GLU A 272 8.95 11.49 11.95
C GLU A 272 7.56 11.15 12.52
N GLY A 273 7.38 9.95 13.10
CA GLY A 273 6.09 9.54 13.65
C GLY A 273 6.06 8.14 14.25
N ASP A 274 5.26 7.97 15.31
CA ASP A 274 5.17 6.73 16.10
C ASP A 274 4.26 5.64 15.51
N LYS A 275 3.26 5.99 14.68
CA LYS A 275 2.21 5.07 14.20
C LYS A 275 1.64 5.49 12.85
N CYS A 276 2.48 5.57 11.83
CA CYS A 276 1.97 6.00 10.54
C CYS A 276 2.90 5.58 9.40
N GLY A 277 2.35 5.43 8.19
CA GLY A 277 2.97 4.63 7.13
C GLY A 277 2.50 3.16 7.20
N PRO A 278 3.18 2.24 6.50
CA PRO A 278 2.78 0.84 6.48
C PRO A 278 2.95 0.20 7.87
N SER A 279 1.92 -0.50 8.37
CA SER A 279 1.88 -1.07 9.73
C SER A 279 2.12 -0.04 10.84
N ASP A 280 2.50 -0.50 12.03
CA ASP A 280 2.94 0.30 13.18
C ASP A 280 4.45 0.61 13.15
N ASN A 281 5.03 0.91 11.97
CA ASN A 281 6.43 1.31 11.88
C ASN A 281 6.66 2.63 12.64
N LEU A 282 7.78 2.69 13.36
CA LEU A 282 8.31 3.89 14.00
C LEU A 282 9.29 4.56 13.04
N PHE A 283 8.98 5.75 12.54
CA PHE A 283 9.90 6.52 11.69
C PHE A 283 10.57 7.61 12.52
N THR A 284 11.91 7.69 12.48
CA THR A 284 12.69 8.66 13.26
C THR A 284 13.70 9.38 12.39
N LYS A 285 14.01 10.63 12.74
CA LYS A 285 15.07 11.38 12.05
C LYS A 285 16.46 10.82 12.28
N GLU A 286 16.69 10.18 13.43
CA GLU A 286 17.96 9.56 13.75
C GLU A 286 18.28 8.38 12.82
N ALA A 287 17.25 7.83 12.15
CA ALA A 287 17.39 6.80 11.14
C ALA A 287 17.72 7.34 9.73
N VAL A 288 17.89 8.66 9.59
CA VAL A 288 18.27 9.31 8.32
C VAL A 288 19.52 10.16 8.52
N SER A 289 20.45 10.08 7.58
CA SER A 289 21.62 10.97 7.57
C SER A 289 22.11 11.23 6.15
N VAL A 290 22.83 12.32 5.95
CA VAL A 290 23.48 12.67 4.69
C VAL A 290 25.00 12.78 4.87
N SER A 291 25.77 12.46 3.84
CA SER A 291 27.23 12.67 3.86
C SER A 291 27.58 14.15 3.99
N ASN A 292 28.83 14.44 4.39
CA ASN A 292 29.31 15.82 4.56
C ASN A 292 29.26 16.65 3.26
N ASP A 293 29.40 15.99 2.11
CA ASP A 293 29.31 16.60 0.78
C ASP A 293 27.91 16.50 0.16
N LEU A 294 26.93 15.97 0.91
CA LEU A 294 25.53 15.83 0.52
C LEU A 294 25.30 14.94 -0.71
N SER A 295 26.32 14.15 -1.10
CA SER A 295 26.24 13.22 -2.22
C SER A 295 25.61 11.87 -1.87
N GLU A 296 25.54 11.52 -0.59
CA GLU A 296 24.96 10.26 -0.14
C GLU A 296 23.86 10.50 0.89
N LEU A 297 22.70 9.89 0.68
CA LEU A 297 21.63 9.75 1.65
C LEU A 297 21.67 8.34 2.25
N THR A 298 21.75 8.25 3.56
CA THR A 298 21.71 6.97 4.29
C THR A 298 20.39 6.83 5.03
N LEU A 299 19.68 5.73 4.77
CA LEU A 299 18.53 5.25 5.52
C LEU A 299 18.98 4.09 6.40
N THR A 300 18.62 4.12 7.69
CA THR A 300 18.87 3.01 8.61
C THR A 300 17.60 2.46 9.23
N MET A 301 17.72 1.24 9.73
CA MET A 301 16.74 0.60 10.60
C MET A 301 17.49 -0.12 11.71
N GLY A 302 17.10 0.14 12.94
CA GLY A 302 17.81 -0.38 14.11
C GLY A 302 16.94 -0.33 15.36
N ARG A 303 17.44 -0.96 16.41
CA ARG A 303 16.78 -0.98 17.71
C ARG A 303 17.00 0.33 18.46
N GLN A 304 15.90 0.94 18.90
CA GLN A 304 15.88 2.16 19.68
C GLN A 304 16.05 1.90 21.18
N PRO A 305 16.43 2.93 21.98
CA PRO A 305 16.61 2.79 23.44
C PRO A 305 15.37 2.33 24.20
N ASP A 306 14.18 2.59 23.67
CA ASP A 306 12.90 2.14 24.23
C ASP A 306 12.57 0.67 23.89
N GLY A 307 13.43 0.02 23.09
CA GLY A 307 13.32 -1.37 22.69
C GLY A 307 12.57 -1.62 21.39
N ARG A 308 11.92 -0.61 20.80
CA ARG A 308 11.25 -0.70 19.49
C ARG A 308 12.27 -0.66 18.36
N TRP A 309 11.89 -1.17 17.19
CA TRP A 309 12.66 -1.00 15.96
C TRP A 309 12.12 0.21 15.19
N SER A 310 13.02 1.06 14.71
CA SER A 310 12.67 2.20 13.86
C SER A 310 13.05 1.93 12.41
N GLY A 311 12.22 2.41 11.49
CA GLY A 311 12.56 2.59 10.08
C GLY A 311 12.92 4.04 9.76
N SER A 312 13.09 4.31 8.48
CA SER A 312 13.37 5.64 7.94
C SER A 312 12.51 5.89 6.70
N GLU A 313 12.10 7.13 6.49
CA GLU A 313 11.44 7.56 5.26
C GLU A 313 11.76 9.03 5.01
N VAL A 314 11.98 9.36 3.74
CA VAL A 314 12.17 10.73 3.29
C VAL A 314 11.26 11.02 2.11
N ARG A 315 10.92 12.31 1.95
CA ARG A 315 10.42 12.84 0.69
C ARG A 315 11.51 13.68 0.01
N ILE A 316 11.62 13.55 -1.31
CA ILE A 316 12.55 14.31 -2.14
C ILE A 316 11.74 15.38 -2.86
N LEU A 317 12.10 16.65 -2.70
CA LEU A 317 11.44 17.79 -3.33
C LEU A 317 12.36 18.42 -4.37
N LEU A 318 11.74 18.98 -5.41
CA LEU A 318 12.41 19.79 -6.41
C LEU A 318 12.92 21.10 -5.77
N PRO A 319 14.02 21.69 -6.30
CA PRO A 319 14.66 22.86 -5.71
C PRO A 319 13.76 24.09 -5.64
N GLU A 320 12.88 24.27 -6.62
CA GLU A 320 11.95 25.39 -6.68
C GLU A 320 10.63 25.02 -5.99
N PRO A 321 10.16 25.79 -4.99
CA PRO A 321 8.99 25.44 -4.18
C PRO A 321 7.66 25.25 -4.94
N ASN A 322 7.59 25.72 -6.19
CA ASN A 322 6.41 25.60 -7.04
C ASN A 322 6.57 24.54 -8.14
N ASP A 323 7.74 23.91 -8.23
CA ASP A 323 7.95 22.81 -9.16
C ASP A 323 7.33 21.53 -8.58
N TYR A 324 6.74 20.73 -9.46
CA TYR A 324 6.11 19.46 -9.12
C TYR A 324 6.67 18.36 -10.01
N TYR A 325 6.59 17.14 -9.51
CA TYR A 325 6.88 15.96 -10.30
C TYR A 325 5.74 15.70 -11.31
N ASP A 326 6.12 15.36 -12.54
CA ASP A 326 5.23 15.15 -13.68
C ASP A 326 5.65 13.88 -14.44
N TYR A 327 5.07 13.60 -15.61
CA TYR A 327 5.60 12.61 -16.53
C TYR A 327 7.09 12.86 -16.79
N GLY A 328 7.88 11.79 -16.76
CA GLY A 328 9.33 11.90 -16.78
C GLY A 328 10.04 10.61 -16.39
N THR A 329 11.36 10.70 -16.40
CA THR A 329 12.27 9.64 -15.95
C THR A 329 12.59 9.87 -14.48
N TYR A 330 12.36 8.85 -13.66
CA TYR A 330 12.70 8.83 -12.24
C TYR A 330 13.75 7.74 -12.03
N ARG A 331 14.93 8.11 -11.54
CA ARG A 331 16.04 7.17 -11.37
C ARG A 331 16.63 7.27 -9.96
N PHE A 332 16.80 6.11 -9.34
CA PHE A 332 17.40 5.93 -8.02
C PHE A 332 18.67 5.08 -8.15
N SER A 333 19.77 5.54 -7.56
CA SER A 333 21.01 4.76 -7.46
C SER A 333 21.18 4.23 -6.03
N VAL A 334 21.05 2.92 -5.87
CA VAL A 334 21.29 2.24 -4.59
C VAL A 334 22.73 1.78 -4.55
N LYS A 335 23.56 2.46 -3.77
CA LYS A 335 25.01 2.21 -3.66
C LYS A 335 25.32 0.96 -2.86
N THR A 336 24.77 0.86 -1.66
CA THR A 336 25.05 -0.24 -0.73
C THR A 336 23.83 -0.63 0.08
N ILE A 337 23.70 -1.92 0.34
CA ILE A 337 22.77 -2.49 1.32
C ILE A 337 23.59 -3.37 2.25
N GLU A 338 23.58 -3.06 3.54
CA GLU A 338 24.38 -3.77 4.54
C GLU A 338 23.55 -3.96 5.81
N VAL A 339 23.76 -5.10 6.47
CA VAL A 339 23.41 -5.29 7.89
C VAL A 339 24.72 -5.25 8.65
N ARG A 340 24.87 -4.33 9.60
CA ARG A 340 26.07 -4.16 10.39
C ARG A 340 25.80 -4.47 11.85
N ASP A 341 26.76 -5.12 12.51
CA ASP A 341 26.78 -5.17 13.96
C ASP A 341 27.43 -3.87 14.48
N THR A 342 26.66 -3.08 15.21
CA THR A 342 27.04 -1.73 15.69
C THR A 342 28.12 -1.75 16.77
N VAL A 343 28.33 -2.89 17.46
CA VAL A 343 29.32 -3.03 18.53
C VAL A 343 30.70 -3.36 17.95
N THR A 344 30.74 -4.29 17.00
CA THR A 344 31.96 -4.76 16.35
C THR A 344 32.30 -3.98 15.08
N ASN A 345 31.34 -3.22 14.55
CA ASN A 345 31.40 -2.53 13.26
C ASN A 345 31.73 -3.47 12.09
N THR A 346 31.19 -4.69 12.13
CA THR A 346 31.37 -5.71 11.08
C THR A 346 30.11 -5.84 10.24
N ILE A 347 30.28 -6.15 8.96
CA ILE A 347 29.17 -6.44 8.05
C ILE A 347 28.73 -7.90 8.27
N VAL A 348 27.46 -8.07 8.64
CA VAL A 348 26.80 -9.35 8.88
C VAL A 348 26.14 -9.87 7.60
N SER A 349 25.60 -8.98 6.77
CA SER A 349 24.91 -9.31 5.52
C SER A 349 25.04 -8.16 4.52
N ASN A 350 25.07 -8.46 3.22
CA ASN A 350 25.02 -7.47 2.13
C ASN A 350 23.66 -7.49 1.40
N ARG A 351 22.60 -7.87 2.12
CA ARG A 351 21.22 -7.93 1.64
C ARG A 351 20.27 -7.64 2.79
N LEU A 352 19.10 -7.13 2.47
CA LEU A 352 18.02 -6.89 3.42
C LEU A 352 17.57 -8.21 4.09
N PRO A 353 17.21 -8.18 5.38
CA PRO A 353 16.46 -9.24 6.01
C PRO A 353 15.15 -9.51 5.26
N ILE A 354 14.63 -10.73 5.31
CA ILE A 354 13.52 -11.16 4.44
C ILE A 354 12.23 -10.36 4.64
N SER A 355 12.00 -9.79 5.83
CA SER A 355 10.81 -9.02 6.19
C SER A 355 11.01 -7.50 6.12
N VAL A 356 12.20 -7.03 5.70
CA VAL A 356 12.52 -5.60 5.56
C VAL A 356 12.31 -5.18 4.11
N ILE A 357 11.74 -4.01 3.90
CA ILE A 357 11.39 -3.45 2.60
C ILE A 357 12.12 -2.13 2.42
N LEU A 358 12.79 -1.99 1.29
CA LEU A 358 13.22 -0.70 0.76
C LEU A 358 12.25 -0.31 -0.38
N GLY A 359 11.49 0.77 -0.19
CA GLY A 359 10.62 1.33 -1.21
C GLY A 359 11.25 2.57 -1.86
N LEU A 360 11.17 2.64 -3.20
CA LEU A 360 11.56 3.78 -4.03
C LEU A 360 10.35 4.11 -4.90
N PHE A 361 9.63 5.18 -4.59
CA PHE A 361 8.27 5.31 -5.11
C PHE A 361 7.81 6.76 -5.27
N THR A 362 6.78 6.94 -6.09
CA THR A 362 5.97 8.15 -6.12
C THR A 362 4.75 8.00 -5.22
N TRP A 363 4.23 9.10 -4.69
CA TRP A 363 3.03 9.09 -3.86
C TRP A 363 2.24 10.39 -4.04
N ASP A 364 0.95 10.30 -4.35
CA ASP A 364 0.07 11.48 -4.27
C ASP A 364 -0.45 11.70 -2.84
N ASP A 365 0.01 12.80 -2.24
CA ASP A 365 -0.33 13.17 -0.87
C ASP A 365 -1.75 13.74 -0.74
N THR A 366 -2.46 14.02 -1.85
CA THR A 366 -3.82 14.53 -1.83
C THR A 366 -4.72 13.45 -1.27
N GLN A 367 -5.02 13.59 0.01
CA GLN A 367 -6.08 12.84 0.68
C GLN A 367 -7.48 13.25 0.19
N ASP A 368 -7.59 13.93 -0.96
CA ASP A 368 -8.88 14.27 -1.57
C ASP A 368 -9.49 13.04 -2.25
N PHE A 369 -10.00 12.13 -1.41
CA PHE A 369 -10.74 10.94 -1.83
C PHE A 369 -11.96 11.24 -2.69
N SER A 370 -12.44 12.49 -2.73
CA SER A 370 -13.55 12.88 -3.61
C SER A 370 -13.12 12.99 -5.07
N LYS A 371 -11.83 13.28 -5.34
CA LYS A 371 -11.24 13.30 -6.69
C LYS A 371 -10.65 11.95 -7.13
N ARG A 372 -10.28 11.09 -6.19
CA ARG A 372 -9.77 9.73 -6.47
C ARG A 372 -10.77 8.84 -7.21
N ALA A 373 -12.07 9.13 -7.13
CA ALA A 373 -13.11 8.18 -7.55
C ALA A 373 -13.33 8.07 -9.07
N GLU A 374 -12.76 8.93 -9.91
CA GLU A 374 -13.15 8.98 -11.33
C GLU A 374 -12.02 8.64 -12.32
N GLU A 375 -10.75 9.02 -12.07
CA GLU A 375 -9.68 8.79 -13.07
C GLU A 375 -8.36 8.29 -12.50
N ASN A 376 -8.15 8.38 -11.19
CA ASN A 376 -6.81 8.53 -10.64
C ASN A 376 -6.71 7.85 -9.26
N TRP A 377 -6.86 6.52 -9.26
CA TRP A 377 -6.85 5.67 -8.07
C TRP A 377 -5.42 5.29 -7.68
N MET A 378 -5.04 5.55 -6.42
CA MET A 378 -3.76 5.18 -5.79
C MET A 378 -2.53 5.57 -6.63
N HIS A 379 -2.17 6.85 -6.59
CA HIS A 379 -1.05 7.39 -7.36
C HIS A 379 0.32 6.98 -6.83
N GLU A 380 0.70 5.74 -7.07
CA GLU A 380 1.96 5.21 -6.58
C GLU A 380 2.56 4.27 -7.60
N VAL A 381 3.72 4.69 -8.12
CA VAL A 381 4.60 3.91 -8.99
C VAL A 381 5.78 3.49 -8.14
N ASP A 382 5.97 2.18 -8.01
CA ASP A 382 6.88 1.59 -7.05
C ASP A 382 8.04 0.85 -7.72
N VAL A 383 9.20 0.97 -7.09
CA VAL A 383 10.21 -0.08 -7.04
C VAL A 383 10.39 -0.50 -5.59
N GLU A 384 10.14 -1.77 -5.29
CA GLU A 384 10.31 -2.30 -3.93
C GLU A 384 11.30 -3.45 -3.90
N ILE A 385 12.25 -3.37 -2.97
CA ILE A 385 13.29 -4.39 -2.75
C ILE A 385 12.98 -5.09 -1.43
N SER A 386 12.47 -6.33 -1.51
CA SER A 386 12.20 -7.21 -0.37
C SER A 386 11.80 -8.61 -0.81
N GLN A 387 12.05 -9.60 0.06
CA GLN A 387 11.49 -10.95 -0.06
C GLN A 387 10.07 -11.06 0.54
N TRP A 388 9.53 -10.00 1.15
CA TRP A 388 8.16 -9.99 1.71
C TRP A 388 7.89 -11.08 2.75
N ASN A 389 8.91 -11.38 3.55
CA ASN A 389 8.93 -12.45 4.55
C ASN A 389 8.63 -13.86 3.97
N ILE A 390 8.80 -14.05 2.66
CA ILE A 390 8.69 -15.34 1.99
C ILE A 390 10.11 -15.86 1.69
N PRO A 391 10.55 -16.97 2.30
CA PRO A 391 11.88 -17.51 2.04
C PRO A 391 12.09 -17.86 0.57
N ASN A 392 13.24 -17.47 0.01
CA ASN A 392 13.62 -17.71 -1.37
C ASN A 392 12.73 -17.01 -2.42
N ASN A 393 11.96 -16.00 -2.03
CA ASN A 393 11.15 -15.22 -2.97
C ASN A 393 12.05 -14.37 -3.89
N GLU A 394 11.53 -13.98 -5.07
CA GLU A 394 12.07 -12.83 -5.80
C GLU A 394 12.18 -11.64 -4.84
N ASP A 395 13.20 -10.80 -4.97
CA ASP A 395 13.48 -9.74 -4.00
C ASP A 395 13.38 -8.32 -4.57
N VAL A 396 13.01 -8.17 -5.84
CA VAL A 396 12.67 -6.88 -6.43
C VAL A 396 11.29 -6.99 -7.06
N GLN A 397 10.48 -5.94 -6.92
CA GLN A 397 9.26 -5.80 -7.67
C GLN A 397 9.09 -4.39 -8.24
N PHE A 398 8.56 -4.34 -9.47
CA PHE A 398 8.03 -3.15 -10.10
C PHE A 398 6.52 -3.23 -10.03
N LEU A 399 5.85 -2.15 -9.65
CA LEU A 399 4.40 -2.11 -9.70
C LEU A 399 3.82 -0.70 -9.76
N VAL A 400 2.53 -0.66 -10.10
CA VAL A 400 1.64 0.47 -9.77
C VAL A 400 0.62 -0.03 -8.76
N GLN A 401 0.30 0.77 -7.76
CA GLN A 401 -0.72 0.40 -6.78
C GLN A 401 -2.12 0.39 -7.41
N PRO A 402 -2.99 -0.56 -7.01
CA PRO A 402 -2.75 -1.66 -6.08
C PRO A 402 -1.92 -2.79 -6.72
N PRO A 403 -1.17 -3.60 -5.93
CA PRO A 403 -0.37 -4.70 -6.45
C PRO A 403 -1.24 -5.74 -7.14
N GLY A 404 -0.95 -6.04 -8.40
CA GLY A 404 -1.71 -7.02 -9.16
C GLY A 404 -1.17 -7.25 -10.56
N SER A 405 -1.72 -8.25 -11.25
CA SER A 405 -1.46 -8.46 -12.67
C SER A 405 -2.50 -7.66 -13.47
N PRO A 406 -2.11 -6.99 -14.58
CA PRO A 406 -0.79 -7.04 -15.23
C PRO A 406 0.26 -6.09 -14.66
N GLN A 407 -0.10 -5.10 -13.84
CA GLN A 407 0.73 -3.98 -13.38
C GLN A 407 1.80 -4.31 -12.32
N LYS A 408 2.25 -5.56 -12.22
CA LYS A 408 3.25 -6.01 -11.25
C LYS A 408 4.18 -7.04 -11.88
N TYR A 409 5.47 -6.83 -11.67
CA TYR A 409 6.52 -7.75 -12.10
C TYR A 409 7.52 -7.97 -10.97
N ARG A 410 7.80 -9.24 -10.64
CA ARG A 410 8.79 -9.62 -9.62
C ARG A 410 9.96 -10.36 -10.26
N PHE A 411 11.17 -10.12 -9.77
CA PHE A 411 12.38 -10.79 -10.24
C PHE A 411 13.46 -10.84 -9.14
N TYR A 412 14.45 -11.72 -9.33
CA TYR A 412 15.64 -11.76 -8.47
C TYR A 412 16.62 -10.65 -8.86
N SER A 413 17.11 -9.89 -7.89
CA SER A 413 18.17 -8.89 -8.08
C SER A 413 19.49 -9.49 -8.58
N GLY A 414 19.68 -10.81 -8.42
CA GLY A 414 20.78 -11.59 -8.96
C GLY A 414 20.62 -11.95 -10.43
N SER A 415 21.74 -12.08 -11.14
CA SER A 415 21.78 -12.37 -12.59
C SER A 415 21.43 -13.82 -12.99
N SER A 416 21.11 -14.72 -12.03
CA SER A 416 20.83 -16.13 -12.32
C SER A 416 19.55 -16.62 -11.65
N PRO A 417 18.54 -17.07 -12.41
CA PRO A 417 17.32 -17.66 -11.84
C PRO A 417 17.56 -19.06 -11.26
N THR A 418 18.66 -19.73 -11.63
CA THR A 418 18.96 -21.10 -11.17
C THR A 418 19.71 -21.16 -9.84
N VAL A 419 20.30 -20.04 -9.40
CA VAL A 419 20.95 -19.89 -8.11
C VAL A 419 20.57 -18.50 -7.59
N PRO A 420 19.62 -18.37 -6.64
CA PRO A 420 19.15 -17.07 -6.16
C PRO A 420 20.27 -16.35 -5.40
N ALA A 421 21.11 -15.65 -6.14
CA ALA A 421 22.18 -14.81 -5.63
C ALA A 421 21.63 -13.39 -5.50
N TYR A 422 20.91 -13.11 -4.41
CA TYR A 422 20.45 -11.76 -4.10
C TYR A 422 21.61 -10.76 -4.18
N LYS A 423 21.49 -9.80 -5.09
CA LYS A 423 22.48 -8.75 -5.35
C LYS A 423 21.75 -7.42 -5.45
N GLN A 424 21.20 -6.98 -4.33
CA GLN A 424 20.31 -5.82 -4.23
C GLN A 424 21.06 -4.49 -4.46
N ALA A 425 22.38 -4.48 -4.28
CA ALA A 425 23.26 -3.33 -4.52
C ALA A 425 24.68 -3.77 -5.00
N PRO A 426 25.46 -2.88 -5.65
CA PRO A 426 25.02 -1.60 -6.20
C PRO A 426 24.13 -1.82 -7.43
N ASN A 427 23.03 -1.09 -7.54
CA ASN A 427 22.16 -1.10 -8.72
C ASN A 427 21.46 0.23 -8.92
N THR A 428 21.09 0.48 -10.17
CA THR A 428 20.17 1.54 -10.57
C THR A 428 18.77 0.96 -10.75
N TYR A 429 17.77 1.69 -10.31
CA TYR A 429 16.35 1.41 -10.53
C TYR A 429 15.70 2.65 -11.09
N GLU A 430 14.94 2.50 -12.17
CA GLU A 430 14.41 3.61 -12.92
C GLU A 430 13.00 3.28 -13.42
N PHE A 431 12.18 4.30 -13.58
CA PHE A 431 10.99 4.21 -14.41
C PHE A 431 10.79 5.47 -15.24
N ASP A 432 10.43 5.26 -16.50
CA ASP A 432 9.91 6.26 -17.42
C ASP A 432 8.40 6.24 -17.31
N TRP A 433 7.83 7.35 -16.86
CA TRP A 433 6.40 7.51 -16.71
C TRP A 433 5.87 8.48 -17.76
N ASN A 434 5.10 7.96 -18.70
CA ASN A 434 4.45 8.70 -19.77
C ASN A 434 2.92 8.57 -19.68
N PRO A 435 2.16 9.40 -20.41
CA PRO A 435 0.73 9.19 -20.55
C PRO A 435 0.43 7.77 -21.05
N ALA A 436 -0.47 7.06 -20.35
CA ALA A 436 -0.91 5.70 -20.68
C ALA A 436 0.17 4.60 -20.65
N GLU A 437 1.39 4.86 -20.18
CA GLU A 437 2.48 3.87 -20.17
C GLU A 437 3.53 4.17 -19.10
N ILE A 438 3.93 3.16 -18.35
CA ILE A 438 5.06 3.21 -17.43
C ILE A 438 6.01 2.08 -17.79
N THR A 439 7.29 2.41 -17.96
CA THR A 439 8.35 1.44 -18.23
C THR A 439 9.40 1.50 -17.13
N TRP A 440 9.62 0.39 -16.44
CA TRP A 440 10.68 0.25 -15.45
C TRP A 440 11.92 -0.36 -16.08
N SER A 441 13.08 0.09 -15.63
CA SER A 441 14.37 -0.47 -15.98
C SER A 441 15.25 -0.63 -14.73
N SER A 442 16.10 -1.65 -14.68
CA SER A 442 17.07 -1.82 -13.61
C SER A 442 18.33 -2.54 -14.07
N SER A 443 19.48 -2.13 -13.53
CA SER A 443 20.74 -2.89 -13.68
C SER A 443 20.74 -4.21 -12.90
N ALA A 444 19.84 -4.37 -11.94
CA ALA A 444 19.66 -5.60 -11.18
C ALA A 444 19.11 -6.72 -12.09
N GLY A 445 19.24 -7.97 -11.65
CA GLY A 445 18.68 -9.13 -12.36
C GLY A 445 19.28 -9.36 -13.75
N GLY A 446 20.42 -8.73 -14.06
CA GLY A 446 21.06 -8.80 -15.38
C GLY A 446 20.52 -7.80 -16.41
N GLY A 447 19.86 -6.72 -15.99
CA GLY A 447 19.26 -5.74 -16.90
C GLY A 447 17.78 -6.02 -17.13
N GLN A 448 16.96 -5.84 -16.10
CA GLN A 448 15.53 -6.13 -16.15
C GLN A 448 14.75 -4.93 -16.65
N THR A 449 13.73 -5.19 -17.46
CA THR A 449 12.80 -4.19 -17.97
C THR A 449 11.38 -4.74 -17.89
N PHE A 450 10.43 -3.87 -17.59
CA PHE A 450 9.01 -4.20 -17.55
C PHE A 450 8.22 -2.98 -18.01
N THR A 451 7.14 -3.19 -18.74
CA THR A 451 6.24 -2.12 -19.19
C THR A 451 4.82 -2.49 -18.80
N TYR A 452 4.09 -1.51 -18.28
CA TYR A 452 2.66 -1.57 -18.06
C TYR A 452 2.00 -0.38 -18.76
N SER A 453 1.03 -0.68 -19.62
CA SER A 453 0.31 0.31 -20.41
C SER A 453 -1.19 0.21 -20.22
N THR A 454 -1.91 1.26 -20.62
CA THR A 454 -3.36 1.21 -20.78
C THR A 454 -3.79 0.05 -21.68
N GLN A 455 -3.02 -0.28 -22.72
CA GLN A 455 -3.34 -1.39 -23.60
C GLN A 455 -3.30 -2.74 -22.85
N ASP A 456 -2.32 -2.95 -21.96
CA ASP A 456 -2.24 -4.16 -21.13
C ASP A 456 -3.44 -4.27 -20.18
N ALA A 457 -3.87 -3.15 -19.60
CA ALA A 457 -5.07 -3.11 -18.75
C ALA A 457 -6.33 -3.50 -19.56
N LEU A 458 -6.50 -2.92 -20.75
CA LEU A 458 -7.63 -3.22 -21.64
C LEU A 458 -7.63 -4.68 -22.12
N ASP A 459 -6.48 -5.21 -22.51
CA ASP A 459 -6.34 -6.59 -23.00
C ASP A 459 -6.57 -7.62 -21.89
N SER A 460 -6.18 -7.29 -20.65
CA SER A 460 -6.46 -8.12 -19.48
C SER A 460 -7.87 -7.95 -18.90
N GLY A 461 -8.64 -6.97 -19.40
CA GLY A 461 -9.95 -6.61 -18.86
C GLY A 461 -9.89 -6.12 -17.41
N GLN A 462 -8.75 -5.56 -16.99
CA GLN A 462 -8.53 -5.01 -15.65
C GLN A 462 -8.73 -3.48 -15.67
N PRO A 463 -8.96 -2.85 -14.50
CA PRO A 463 -8.88 -1.40 -14.38
C PRO A 463 -7.52 -0.87 -14.84
N ASP A 464 -7.52 0.30 -15.46
CA ASP A 464 -6.29 0.97 -15.87
C ASP A 464 -5.75 1.84 -14.74
N TYR A 465 -4.59 1.44 -14.23
CA TYR A 465 -3.87 2.11 -13.15
C TYR A 465 -2.79 3.10 -13.64
N THR A 466 -2.59 3.25 -14.95
CA THR A 466 -1.80 4.37 -15.47
C THR A 466 -2.51 5.68 -15.12
N GLN A 467 -1.78 6.68 -14.65
CA GLN A 467 -2.40 7.85 -14.00
C GLN A 467 -2.29 9.09 -14.89
N CYS A 468 -3.28 9.97 -14.72
CA CYS A 468 -3.31 11.29 -15.31
C CYS A 468 -2.41 12.27 -14.55
N MET A 469 -1.59 13.03 -15.26
CA MET A 469 -0.82 14.14 -14.71
C MET A 469 -1.31 15.50 -15.29
N PRO A 470 -1.10 16.64 -14.60
CA PRO A 470 -0.42 16.77 -13.31
C PRO A 470 -1.27 16.24 -12.15
N ALA A 471 -0.62 15.54 -11.23
CA ALA A 471 -1.15 15.15 -9.93
C ALA A 471 -0.22 15.70 -8.84
N ASN A 472 -0.63 15.67 -7.57
CA ASN A 472 0.22 16.17 -6.48
C ASN A 472 1.23 15.09 -6.04
N VAL A 473 2.02 14.63 -7.01
CA VAL A 473 2.97 13.53 -6.82
C VAL A 473 4.19 14.04 -6.07
N GLU A 474 4.57 13.31 -5.03
CA GLU A 474 5.84 13.42 -4.33
C GLU A 474 6.71 12.19 -4.62
N VAL A 475 8.02 12.33 -4.53
CA VAL A 475 8.96 11.20 -4.55
C VAL A 475 9.36 10.84 -3.13
N ARG A 476 9.35 9.55 -2.80
CA ARG A 476 9.66 9.03 -1.47
C ARG A 476 10.64 7.85 -1.53
N ILE A 477 11.42 7.73 -0.47
CA ILE A 477 12.30 6.59 -0.21
C ILE A 477 12.05 6.16 1.22
N ASN A 478 11.74 4.88 1.45
CA ASN A 478 11.54 4.34 2.80
C ASN A 478 12.29 3.03 3.03
N LEU A 479 12.59 2.77 4.29
CA LEU A 479 13.14 1.53 4.80
C LEU A 479 12.31 1.12 6.01
N TRP A 480 11.47 0.10 5.85
CA TRP A 480 10.46 -0.26 6.84
C TRP A 480 10.33 -1.78 6.99
N HIS A 481 9.72 -2.19 8.10
CA HIS A 481 9.58 -3.60 8.46
C HIS A 481 8.13 -4.05 8.29
N LEU A 482 7.93 -5.21 7.67
CA LEU A 482 6.60 -5.76 7.40
C LEU A 482 5.72 -5.87 8.66
N PHE A 483 6.34 -6.16 9.81
CA PHE A 483 5.66 -6.31 11.11
C PHE A 483 5.88 -5.09 12.01
N GLY A 484 6.02 -3.91 11.41
CA GLY A 484 6.18 -2.61 12.06
C GLY A 484 7.29 -2.56 13.09
N SER A 485 6.99 -2.01 14.27
CA SER A 485 8.00 -1.71 15.30
C SER A 485 8.62 -2.93 16.00
N SER A 486 8.20 -4.14 15.63
CA SER A 486 8.74 -5.39 16.15
C SER A 486 10.12 -5.74 15.59
N PRO A 487 10.93 -6.56 16.28
CA PRO A 487 12.24 -7.00 15.78
C PRO A 487 12.14 -7.79 14.47
N PRO A 488 12.87 -7.41 13.41
CA PRO A 488 12.94 -8.22 12.20
C PRO A 488 13.58 -9.59 12.44
N ALA A 489 13.03 -10.62 11.81
CA ALA A 489 13.52 -11.98 11.96
C ALA A 489 14.98 -12.09 11.53
N GLY A 490 15.82 -12.68 12.39
CA GLY A 490 17.24 -12.90 12.13
C GLY A 490 18.15 -11.69 12.42
N LEU A 491 17.61 -10.60 12.98
CA LEU A 491 18.43 -9.51 13.51
C LEU A 491 18.63 -9.64 15.03
N GLU A 492 19.82 -9.27 15.49
CA GLU A 492 20.15 -9.09 16.90
C GLU A 492 19.95 -7.62 17.30
N ASP A 493 19.84 -7.35 18.60
CA ASP A 493 19.68 -5.99 19.13
C ASP A 493 20.83 -5.03 18.74
N THR A 494 22.01 -5.59 18.45
CA THR A 494 23.19 -4.83 18.01
C THR A 494 23.22 -4.62 16.50
N HIS A 495 22.33 -5.25 15.73
CA HIS A 495 22.30 -5.11 14.28
C HIS A 495 21.57 -3.84 13.84
N GLU A 496 22.09 -3.23 12.79
CA GLU A 496 21.49 -2.11 12.07
C GLU A 496 21.47 -2.46 10.58
N VAL A 497 20.31 -2.29 9.93
CA VAL A 497 20.20 -2.31 8.47
C VAL A 497 20.53 -0.91 7.97
N ARG A 498 21.39 -0.83 6.96
CA ARG A 498 21.85 0.42 6.35
C ARG A 498 21.71 0.35 4.83
N VAL A 499 21.01 1.33 4.27
CA VAL A 499 20.88 1.55 2.83
C VAL A 499 21.50 2.89 2.50
N VAL A 500 22.36 2.94 1.48
CA VAL A 500 22.94 4.18 0.96
C VAL A 500 22.44 4.42 -0.46
N ILE A 501 21.81 5.57 -0.66
CA ILE A 501 21.42 6.12 -1.95
C ILE A 501 22.47 7.17 -2.31
N ASP A 502 23.10 7.05 -3.47
CA ASP A 502 24.17 7.97 -3.90
C ASP A 502 23.79 8.85 -5.09
N ASP A 503 22.61 8.63 -5.66
CA ASP A 503 22.05 9.53 -6.65
C ASP A 503 20.51 9.39 -6.71
N PHE A 504 19.86 10.51 -6.97
CA PHE A 504 18.48 10.56 -7.43
C PHE A 504 18.40 11.54 -8.59
N TYR A 505 17.71 11.13 -9.65
CA TYR A 505 17.59 11.92 -10.87
C TYR A 505 16.13 11.93 -11.33
N TYR A 506 15.65 13.12 -11.64
CA TYR A 506 14.37 13.35 -12.29
C TYR A 506 14.56 14.24 -13.52
N GLU A 507 13.98 13.82 -14.64
CA GLU A 507 13.88 14.62 -15.86
C GLU A 507 12.45 14.56 -16.42
N PRO A 508 11.75 15.69 -16.54
CA PRO A 508 10.42 15.70 -17.13
C PRO A 508 10.49 15.29 -18.61
N SER A 509 9.57 14.43 -19.05
CA SER A 509 9.56 13.94 -20.44
C SER A 509 9.13 15.03 -21.43
N GLY A 510 8.41 16.04 -20.96
CA GLY A 510 7.74 17.05 -21.79
C GLY A 510 6.54 16.51 -22.56
N ILE A 511 6.19 15.23 -22.38
CA ILE A 511 5.04 14.58 -23.00
C ILE A 511 3.86 14.71 -22.05
N GLN A 512 2.81 15.40 -22.49
CA GLN A 512 1.60 15.63 -21.68
C GLN A 512 0.41 14.78 -22.12
N ALA A 513 0.50 14.14 -23.29
CA ALA A 513 -0.59 13.39 -23.87
C ALA A 513 -0.11 12.28 -24.82
N VAL A 514 -0.93 11.26 -24.93
CA VAL A 514 -0.94 10.29 -26.02
C VAL A 514 -1.36 11.03 -27.31
N PRO A 515 -0.68 10.80 -28.45
CA PRO A 515 -1.04 11.43 -29.72
C PRO A 515 -2.41 10.97 -30.24
N ASP A 516 -2.98 11.72 -31.18
CA ASP A 516 -4.21 11.35 -31.89
C ASP A 516 -4.14 9.93 -32.46
N GLY A 517 -5.18 9.14 -32.22
CA GLY A 517 -5.26 7.71 -32.54
C GLY A 517 -4.54 6.76 -31.56
N GLY A 518 -3.77 7.27 -30.60
CA GLY A 518 -3.12 6.44 -29.59
C GLY A 518 -4.11 5.85 -28.57
N VAL A 519 -3.67 4.81 -27.85
CA VAL A 519 -4.52 4.05 -26.91
C VAL A 519 -4.75 4.86 -25.64
N CYS A 520 -5.98 4.91 -25.18
CA CYS A 520 -6.35 5.58 -23.93
C CYS A 520 -7.48 4.83 -23.24
N SER A 521 -7.69 5.13 -21.97
CA SER A 521 -8.84 4.72 -21.16
C SER A 521 -9.52 5.91 -20.48
N LYS A 522 -8.85 7.08 -20.47
CA LYS A 522 -9.20 8.31 -19.75
C LYS A 522 -8.99 9.50 -20.67
N ASP A 523 -9.83 10.52 -20.55
CA ASP A 523 -9.74 11.73 -21.38
C ASP A 523 -8.44 12.51 -21.13
N CYS A 524 -7.96 12.47 -19.89
CA CYS A 524 -6.70 13.10 -19.49
C CYS A 524 -5.49 12.58 -20.30
N HIS A 525 -5.50 11.32 -20.76
CA HIS A 525 -4.42 10.75 -21.56
C HIS A 525 -4.30 11.46 -22.90
N CYS A 526 -5.36 12.14 -23.36
CA CYS A 526 -5.41 12.77 -24.68
C CYS A 526 -5.04 14.26 -24.66
N GLY A 527 -4.58 14.81 -23.53
CA GLY A 527 -4.14 16.21 -23.44
C GLY A 527 -5.27 17.23 -23.25
N GLY A 528 -6.49 16.73 -23.00
CA GLY A 528 -7.68 17.54 -22.80
C GLY A 528 -8.28 18.13 -24.08
N PRO A 529 -9.36 18.94 -23.96
CA PRO A 529 -10.12 19.43 -25.09
C PRO A 529 -9.25 20.13 -26.15
N PRO A 530 -9.47 19.85 -27.46
CA PRO A 530 -10.60 19.10 -28.00
C PRO A 530 -10.44 17.57 -27.95
N PHE A 531 -9.28 17.04 -27.57
CA PHE A 531 -9.03 15.61 -27.62
C PHE A 531 -9.66 14.89 -26.41
N VAL A 532 -10.35 13.79 -26.71
CA VAL A 532 -11.04 12.94 -25.72
C VAL A 532 -10.83 11.47 -26.06
N CYS A 533 -10.96 10.62 -25.06
CA CYS A 533 -10.81 9.19 -25.20
C CYS A 533 -12.13 8.57 -25.67
N ILE A 534 -12.22 8.21 -26.95
CA ILE A 534 -13.43 7.60 -27.53
C ILE A 534 -13.06 6.23 -28.09
N ASN A 535 -13.77 5.20 -27.63
CA ASN A 535 -13.51 3.80 -28.01
C ASN A 535 -12.04 3.40 -27.81
N ASN A 536 -11.48 3.78 -26.66
CA ASN A 536 -10.09 3.54 -26.26
C ASN A 536 -9.05 4.16 -27.20
N ARG A 537 -9.42 5.24 -27.90
CA ARG A 537 -8.54 5.99 -28.79
C ARG A 537 -8.65 7.47 -28.49
N CYS A 538 -7.51 8.14 -28.40
CA CYS A 538 -7.50 9.60 -28.38
C CYS A 538 -7.98 10.10 -29.74
N THR A 539 -9.01 10.95 -29.73
CA THR A 539 -9.60 11.50 -30.95
C THR A 539 -9.97 12.95 -30.72
N GLU A 540 -9.83 13.77 -31.77
CA GLU A 540 -10.36 15.13 -31.75
C GLU A 540 -11.89 15.09 -31.60
N GLY A 541 -12.37 15.51 -30.44
CA GLY A 541 -13.79 15.62 -30.15
C GLY A 541 -14.41 16.66 -31.07
N ASN A 542 -15.33 16.23 -31.94
CA ASN A 542 -16.23 17.17 -32.60
C ASN A 542 -17.01 17.91 -31.50
N GLU A 543 -16.81 19.22 -31.35
CA GLU A 543 -17.50 20.08 -30.35
C GLU A 543 -19.03 19.88 -30.35
N ASN A 544 -19.59 19.41 -31.46
CA ASN A 544 -21.01 19.10 -31.63
C ASN A 544 -21.51 17.82 -30.94
N ILE A 545 -20.64 16.88 -30.53
CA ILE A 545 -21.03 15.62 -29.86
C ILE A 545 -21.01 15.76 -28.33
N ALA A 546 -20.09 16.55 -27.77
CA ALA A 546 -20.02 16.80 -26.31
C ALA A 546 -21.30 17.50 -25.77
N ALA A 547 -21.95 18.33 -26.59
CA ALA A 547 -23.25 18.93 -26.25
C ALA A 547 -24.43 17.92 -26.30
N SER A 548 -24.27 16.78 -26.98
CA SER A 548 -25.32 15.76 -27.11
C SER A 548 -25.31 14.74 -25.97
N ALA A 549 -24.15 14.43 -25.39
CA ALA A 549 -24.04 13.47 -24.28
C ALA A 549 -24.55 14.06 -22.95
N SER A 550 -24.38 15.36 -22.74
CA SER A 550 -24.92 16.08 -21.57
C SER A 550 -26.44 16.32 -21.65
N GLY A 551 -27.07 16.16 -22.82
CA GLY A 551 -28.52 16.28 -23.01
C GLY A 551 -29.33 15.00 -22.79
N ALA A 552 -28.70 13.82 -22.87
CA ALA A 552 -29.40 12.52 -22.84
C ALA A 552 -29.92 12.12 -21.45
N ALA A 553 -29.58 12.85 -20.39
CA ALA A 553 -30.11 12.61 -19.04
C ALA A 553 -31.46 13.31 -18.75
N THR A 554 -32.09 14.00 -19.72
CA THR A 554 -33.33 14.78 -19.48
C THR A 554 -34.53 14.46 -20.36
N GLU A 555 -34.45 13.53 -21.32
CA GLU A 555 -35.59 13.17 -22.19
C GLU A 555 -36.33 11.87 -21.77
N GLU A 556 -36.77 11.79 -20.52
CA GLU A 556 -37.94 10.99 -20.14
C GLU A 556 -39.02 11.89 -19.51
N SER A 557 -39.69 12.73 -20.30
CA SER A 557 -41.07 13.17 -19.98
C SER A 557 -41.74 13.95 -21.12
N SER A 558 -42.10 13.25 -22.20
CA SER A 558 -43.03 13.78 -23.20
C SER A 558 -44.05 12.74 -23.62
N TRP A 559 -44.83 12.21 -22.66
CA TRP A 559 -46.15 11.65 -22.96
C TRP A 559 -47.15 12.01 -21.85
N GLY A 560 -48.10 12.89 -22.19
CA GLY A 560 -49.44 12.90 -21.60
C GLY A 560 -49.74 13.90 -20.48
N GLN A 561 -50.07 15.14 -20.87
CA GLN A 561 -50.86 16.05 -20.03
C GLN A 561 -52.22 15.43 -19.65
N ARG A 562 -52.40 15.09 -18.36
CA ARG A 562 -53.72 15.13 -17.69
C ARG A 562 -53.56 15.66 -16.26
N HIS A 563 -54.28 16.74 -15.96
CA HIS A 563 -54.31 17.43 -14.67
C HIS A 563 -54.80 16.54 -13.50
N PRO A 564 -54.19 16.66 -12.31
CA PRO A 564 -54.91 16.45 -11.05
C PRO A 564 -54.69 17.65 -10.10
N GLY A 565 -55.57 18.65 -10.19
CA GLY A 565 -55.75 19.63 -9.13
C GLY A 565 -56.80 19.12 -8.14
N ALA A 566 -56.38 18.73 -6.93
CA ALA A 566 -57.18 18.75 -5.68
C ALA A 566 -56.50 17.96 -4.54
N VAL A 567 -55.73 16.91 -4.84
CA VAL A 567 -55.26 15.95 -3.80
C VAL A 567 -53.99 16.43 -3.09
N THR A 568 -53.11 17.16 -3.76
CA THR A 568 -51.85 17.69 -3.19
C THR A 568 -52.07 18.79 -2.14
N GLY A 569 -53.14 19.58 -2.26
CA GLY A 569 -53.45 20.65 -1.29
C GLY A 569 -53.88 20.12 0.09
N ILE A 570 -54.60 18.98 0.12
CA ILE A 570 -55.07 18.38 1.38
C ILE A 570 -53.90 17.74 2.14
N LEU A 571 -52.95 17.14 1.44
CA LEU A 571 -51.77 16.53 2.06
C LEU A 571 -50.84 17.59 2.66
N MET A 572 -50.63 18.72 1.97
CA MET A 572 -49.85 19.83 2.53
C MET A 572 -50.49 20.45 3.77
N MET A 573 -51.83 20.61 3.78
CA MET A 573 -52.56 21.13 4.94
C MET A 573 -52.47 20.18 6.15
N LEU A 574 -52.49 18.86 5.93
CA LEU A 574 -52.31 17.87 7.00
C LEU A 574 -50.89 17.88 7.57
N ILE A 575 -49.87 18.02 6.73
CA ILE A 575 -48.47 18.13 7.17
C ILE A 575 -48.27 19.42 8.00
N LEU A 576 -48.84 20.54 7.56
CA LEU A 576 -48.80 21.80 8.31
C LEU A 576 -49.52 21.71 9.65
N ALA A 577 -50.69 21.05 9.71
CA ALA A 577 -51.42 20.84 10.95
C ALA A 577 -50.63 19.97 11.95
N LEU A 578 -49.94 18.92 11.47
CA LEU A 578 -49.10 18.06 12.32
C LEU A 578 -47.87 18.79 12.85
N LEU A 579 -47.24 19.66 12.05
CA LEU A 579 -46.13 20.50 12.49
C LEU A 579 -46.55 21.51 13.56
N ILE A 580 -47.72 22.12 13.42
CA ILE A 580 -48.28 23.03 14.44
C ILE A 580 -48.56 22.28 15.75
N ILE A 581 -49.13 21.07 15.68
CA ILE A 581 -49.35 20.22 16.86
C ILE A 581 -48.02 19.87 17.53
N GLY A 582 -46.99 19.51 16.75
CA GLY A 582 -45.65 19.23 17.26
C GLY A 582 -45.03 20.43 18.01
N LEU A 583 -45.15 21.63 17.45
CA LEU A 583 -44.67 22.87 18.09
C LEU A 583 -45.41 23.20 19.39
N VAL A 584 -46.73 22.96 19.46
CA VAL A 584 -47.51 23.16 20.69
C VAL A 584 -47.10 22.17 21.78
N VAL A 585 -46.85 20.90 21.42
CA VAL A 585 -46.37 19.87 22.36
C VAL A 585 -44.96 20.18 22.85
N TYR A 586 -44.08 20.62 21.95
CA TYR A 586 -42.71 21.02 22.30
C TYR A 586 -42.71 22.19 23.29
N ARG A 587 -43.51 23.23 23.00
CA ARG A 587 -43.61 24.42 23.87
C ARG A 587 -44.16 24.08 25.26
N ARG A 588 -45.17 23.20 25.35
CA ARG A 588 -45.69 22.70 26.64
C ARG A 588 -44.66 21.86 27.42
N ARG A 589 -43.73 21.19 26.74
CA ARG A 589 -42.63 20.47 27.40
C ARG A 589 -41.53 21.41 27.90
N ALA A 590 -41.25 22.48 27.17
CA ALA A 590 -40.29 23.50 27.60
C ALA A 590 -40.79 24.26 28.85
N GLU A 591 -42.06 24.66 28.87
CA GLU A 591 -42.67 25.33 30.04
C GLU A 591 -42.71 24.43 31.29
N LYS A 592 -42.73 23.09 31.12
CA LYS A 592 -42.61 22.15 32.24
C LYS A 592 -41.19 21.99 32.78
N ARG A 593 -40.15 22.32 32.00
CA ARG A 593 -38.74 22.27 32.45
C ARG A 593 -38.37 23.51 33.25
N GLU A 594 -38.83 24.68 32.83
CA GLU A 594 -38.60 25.93 33.58
C GLU A 594 -39.29 25.94 34.96
N ALA A 595 -40.41 25.22 35.12
CA ALA A 595 -41.07 25.06 36.41
C ALA A 595 -40.35 24.09 37.38
N HIS A 596 -39.36 23.33 36.90
CA HIS A 596 -38.61 22.37 37.72
C HIS A 596 -37.24 22.91 38.17
N ASP A 597 -36.71 23.93 37.50
CA ASP A 597 -35.41 24.55 37.82
C ASP A 597 -35.53 25.78 38.75
N SER A 598 -36.73 26.17 39.19
CA SER A 598 -36.92 27.34 40.08
C SER A 598 -37.02 27.00 41.57
N PHE A 599 -36.63 25.80 42.02
CA PHE A 599 -36.80 25.37 43.42
C PHE A 599 -35.49 25.05 44.18
N ASP A 600 -34.30 25.18 43.58
CA ASP A 600 -33.02 24.87 44.25
C ASP A 600 -31.97 25.98 44.10
N SER A 601 -32.28 27.18 44.57
CA SER A 601 -31.24 28.19 44.82
C SER A 601 -31.61 29.07 46.01
N ASP A 602 -31.30 28.62 47.23
CA ASP A 602 -31.12 29.47 48.41
C ASP A 602 -30.53 28.63 49.57
N ASN A 603 -29.21 28.41 49.60
CA ASN A 603 -28.37 28.53 50.80
C ASN A 603 -26.91 28.13 50.49
N GLU A 604 -26.07 29.12 50.19
CA GLU A 604 -24.64 29.06 50.50
C GLU A 604 -24.45 29.63 51.90
N ASN A 605 -23.93 28.83 52.84
CA ASN A 605 -22.94 29.27 53.83
C ASN A 605 -22.53 28.10 54.75
N ASP A 606 -21.24 28.10 55.07
CA ASP A 606 -20.58 27.47 56.22
C ASP A 606 -20.11 26.01 56.06
N TRP A 607 -18.81 25.86 55.76
CA TRP A 607 -18.06 24.63 55.99
C TRP A 607 -16.89 24.95 56.92
N ASP A 608 -17.06 24.59 58.19
CA ASP A 608 -15.96 24.34 59.12
C ASP A 608 -16.32 23.10 59.96
N VAL A 609 -15.34 22.20 60.10
CA VAL A 609 -15.23 21.14 61.11
C VAL A 609 -16.04 19.83 60.93
N ALA A 610 -15.29 18.81 60.51
CA ALA A 610 -15.12 17.47 61.10
C ALA A 610 -16.30 16.51 61.38
N ASP A 611 -15.98 15.26 61.00
CA ASP A 611 -16.23 13.97 61.68
C ASP A 611 -17.63 13.33 61.73
N GLU A 612 -17.59 12.06 61.29
CA GLU A 612 -18.28 10.86 61.78
C GLU A 612 -19.79 10.64 61.54
N GLU A 613 -20.05 9.41 61.03
CA GLU A 613 -21.32 8.65 60.94
C GLU A 613 -22.42 9.28 60.06
N GLU A 614 -22.97 8.58 59.06
CA GLU A 614 -23.66 7.29 59.16
C GLU A 614 -23.94 6.81 57.71
N VAL A 615 -24.10 5.49 57.51
CA VAL A 615 -25.20 4.87 56.72
C VAL A 615 -24.93 3.36 56.68
N GLU A 616 -25.53 2.65 57.63
CA GLU A 616 -26.25 1.41 57.30
C GLU A 616 -27.60 1.82 56.72
N LEU A 617 -27.85 1.58 55.43
CA LEU A 617 -29.17 1.25 54.86
C LEU A 617 -29.07 1.13 53.33
N GLU A 618 -28.60 -0.01 52.83
CA GLU A 618 -29.19 -0.61 51.63
C GLU A 618 -28.98 -2.13 51.60
N LEU A 619 -29.67 -2.78 52.53
CA LEU A 619 -29.92 -4.22 52.51
C LEU A 619 -31.40 -4.45 52.19
N ALA A 620 -31.85 -4.17 50.96
CA ALA A 620 -33.17 -4.60 50.48
C ALA A 620 -33.36 -4.49 48.96
N MET A 621 -32.70 -5.34 48.15
CA MET A 621 -33.30 -5.95 46.95
C MET A 621 -32.34 -6.91 46.24
N ASN A 622 -32.04 -8.06 46.86
CA ASN A 622 -31.73 -9.27 46.10
C ASN A 622 -32.00 -10.57 46.89
N LYS A 623 -33.26 -10.99 46.86
CA LYS A 623 -33.73 -12.38 47.03
C LYS A 623 -35.16 -12.40 46.49
N THR A 624 -35.53 -13.20 45.49
CA THR A 624 -35.85 -14.64 45.61
C THR A 624 -35.99 -15.17 44.17
N LEU A 625 -35.26 -16.20 43.72
CA LEU A 625 -35.70 -17.60 43.79
C LEU A 625 -34.57 -18.55 43.33
N LYS A 626 -34.05 -19.36 44.26
CA LYS A 626 -34.08 -20.83 44.19
C LYS A 626 -33.56 -21.45 45.49
N THR A 627 -34.51 -22.02 46.23
CA THR A 627 -34.41 -23.19 47.13
C THR A 627 -33.70 -24.35 46.42
N SER A 628 -33.11 -25.38 47.04
CA SER A 628 -32.74 -25.77 48.41
C SER A 628 -32.17 -27.19 48.30
N ASN A 629 -31.15 -27.52 49.10
CA ASN A 629 -30.67 -28.83 49.60
C ASN A 629 -29.12 -28.77 49.60
N GLY A 630 -28.36 -28.92 50.68
CA GLY A 630 -28.63 -29.26 52.07
C GLY A 630 -27.53 -30.21 52.56
N LEU A 631 -26.71 -29.75 53.54
CA LEU A 631 -25.73 -30.48 54.39
C LEU A 631 -24.49 -31.07 53.65
N GLN A 632 -23.25 -31.07 54.14
CA GLN A 632 -22.70 -31.15 55.50
C GLN A 632 -21.18 -30.74 55.50
N LYS A 633 -20.72 -30.13 56.60
CA LYS A 633 -19.31 -29.80 57.01
C LYS A 633 -18.58 -31.06 57.57
N PRO A 634 -17.31 -31.00 58.09
CA PRO A 634 -16.09 -30.21 57.76
C PRO A 634 -14.76 -31.05 57.88
N SER A 635 -13.61 -30.35 58.00
CA SER A 635 -12.28 -30.76 58.53
C SER A 635 -11.26 -31.19 57.46
N GLU A 636 -9.97 -30.85 57.46
CA GLU A 636 -9.01 -30.19 58.37
C GLU A 636 -7.81 -29.74 57.49
N ASP A 637 -7.24 -28.55 57.71
CA ASP A 637 -5.85 -28.33 58.21
C ASP A 637 -4.78 -29.36 57.77
N VAL A 638 -3.70 -28.92 57.12
CA VAL A 638 -2.35 -28.61 57.71
C VAL A 638 -1.45 -28.02 56.59
N GLY A 639 -0.68 -26.97 56.91
CA GLY A 639 0.47 -26.47 56.12
C GLY A 639 1.65 -27.46 56.09
N SER A 640 2.89 -27.14 55.70
CA SER A 640 3.59 -25.92 55.32
C SER A 640 5.02 -26.34 54.87
N PHE A 641 5.75 -25.40 54.25
CA PHE A 641 7.22 -25.25 54.18
C PHE A 641 8.13 -25.93 53.11
N MET A 642 8.75 -25.00 52.36
CA MET A 642 10.04 -24.88 51.64
C MET A 642 11.23 -25.84 51.91
N ALA A 643 12.04 -26.06 50.84
CA ALA A 643 13.46 -25.64 50.65
C ALA A 643 14.18 -26.57 49.61
N ILE A 644 14.66 -26.09 48.44
CA ILE A 644 15.99 -25.52 48.09
C ILE A 644 17.17 -26.56 47.94
N TYR A 645 17.48 -26.87 46.66
CA TYR A 645 18.77 -27.22 45.96
C TYR A 645 19.59 -28.50 46.33
N PRO A 646 20.63 -28.95 45.54
CA PRO A 646 21.11 -28.61 44.16
C PRO A 646 21.63 -29.79 43.26
N THR A 647 21.98 -29.45 41.99
CA THR A 647 23.08 -29.93 41.10
C THR A 647 23.35 -31.41 40.77
N SER A 648 23.50 -31.73 39.48
CA SER A 648 24.65 -32.50 38.96
C SER A 648 24.88 -32.35 37.45
N THR A 649 26.14 -32.11 37.13
CA THR A 649 26.84 -32.15 35.84
C THR A 649 27.05 -33.60 35.36
N MET A 650 27.11 -33.82 34.04
CA MET A 650 27.54 -35.10 33.47
C MET A 650 28.54 -34.85 32.33
N THR A 651 29.71 -35.47 32.47
CA THR A 651 30.86 -35.47 31.55
C THR A 651 31.04 -36.87 30.95
N LEU A 652 31.24 -36.93 29.62
CA LEU A 652 31.99 -37.85 28.72
C LEU A 652 32.09 -39.37 29.01
N PRO A 653 32.26 -40.20 27.94
CA PRO A 653 33.63 -40.54 27.55
C PRO A 653 33.90 -40.59 26.03
N SER A 654 35.18 -40.37 25.75
CA SER A 654 35.97 -40.64 24.54
C SER A 654 36.18 -42.13 24.26
N ASP A 655 36.31 -42.51 22.99
CA ASP A 655 37.03 -43.71 22.56
C ASP A 655 37.88 -43.43 21.31
N ASP A 656 39.06 -44.04 21.33
CA ASP A 656 40.24 -43.90 20.46
C ASP A 656 40.28 -44.94 19.31
N GLU A 657 41.05 -44.58 18.28
CA GLU A 657 41.87 -45.40 17.35
C GLU A 657 41.32 -46.67 16.66
N SER A 658 41.38 -46.68 15.32
CA SER A 658 42.06 -47.76 14.57
C SER A 658 42.38 -47.37 13.12
N GLU A 659 43.64 -47.64 12.75
CA GLU A 659 44.22 -47.62 11.41
C GLU A 659 43.59 -48.67 10.49
N GLU A 660 43.41 -48.39 9.20
CA GLU A 660 43.69 -49.37 8.14
C GLU A 660 43.83 -48.72 6.76
N SER A 661 44.73 -49.32 5.96
CA SER A 661 45.39 -48.77 4.79
C SER A 661 44.96 -49.42 3.47
N GLY A 662 44.64 -48.59 2.46
CA GLY A 662 44.79 -48.86 1.01
C GLY A 662 43.74 -49.73 0.29
N PRO A 663 43.79 -49.90 -1.06
CA PRO A 663 44.55 -49.18 -2.08
C PRO A 663 43.69 -48.63 -3.26
N ALA A 664 44.32 -47.80 -4.10
CA ALA A 664 43.79 -47.22 -5.34
C ALA A 664 43.63 -48.22 -6.52
N PRO A 665 42.77 -47.92 -7.52
CA PRO A 665 42.88 -48.46 -8.87
C PRO A 665 43.47 -47.44 -9.89
N PRO A 666 43.94 -47.91 -11.07
CA PRO A 666 45.08 -47.33 -11.81
C PRO A 666 44.72 -46.27 -12.86
N PRO A 667 45.72 -45.51 -13.38
CA PRO A 667 45.56 -44.59 -14.50
C PRO A 667 45.93 -45.24 -15.85
N ASN A 668 45.11 -44.99 -16.86
CA ASN A 668 45.45 -45.02 -18.29
C ASN A 668 44.67 -43.85 -18.89
N GLY A 669 45.21 -42.84 -19.56
CA GLY A 669 46.45 -42.73 -20.31
C GLY A 669 46.08 -42.35 -21.74
N SER A 670 46.24 -41.07 -22.12
CA SER A 670 46.77 -40.58 -23.40
C SER A 670 46.36 -39.13 -23.71
N ASP A 671 47.37 -38.25 -23.70
CA ASP A 671 47.74 -37.20 -24.68
C ASP A 671 46.62 -36.35 -25.34
N ARG A 672 46.69 -35.01 -25.48
CA ARG A 672 47.82 -34.17 -25.94
C ARG A 672 47.61 -32.68 -25.56
N TYR A 673 48.73 -31.99 -25.34
CA TYR A 673 49.14 -30.62 -25.74
C TYR A 673 48.05 -29.53 -25.91
N ALA A 674 48.14 -28.29 -25.39
CA ALA A 674 49.33 -27.47 -25.09
C ALA A 674 48.99 -26.36 -24.08
N MET A 675 49.86 -26.14 -23.09
CA MET A 675 50.01 -24.85 -22.42
C MET A 675 51.07 -24.03 -23.18
N ARG A 676 50.80 -22.75 -23.44
CA ARG A 676 51.85 -21.75 -23.67
C ARG A 676 51.87 -20.78 -22.48
N ARG A 677 53.05 -20.66 -21.88
CA ARG A 677 53.39 -19.76 -20.76
C ARG A 677 53.52 -18.30 -21.24
N VAL A 678 52.96 -17.40 -20.42
CA VAL A 678 53.58 -16.23 -19.75
C VAL A 678 54.59 -15.40 -20.55
N ARG A 679 54.31 -14.10 -20.67
CA ARG A 679 55.23 -13.02 -20.27
C ARG A 679 54.49 -11.70 -20.02
N ILE A 680 54.59 -11.26 -18.76
CA ILE A 680 54.62 -9.85 -18.36
C ILE A 680 56.05 -9.35 -18.65
N VAL A 681 56.16 -8.19 -19.31
CA VAL A 681 57.12 -7.05 -19.23
C VAL A 681 56.65 -6.13 -20.38
N GLU A 682 56.34 -4.84 -20.23
CA GLU A 682 56.82 -3.77 -19.35
C GLU A 682 55.66 -2.80 -19.04
#